data_AF-A0A661YU10-F1
#
_entry.id   AF-A0A661YU10-F1
#
_cell.length_a   1.000
_cell.length_b   1.000
_cell.length_c   1.000
_cell.angle_alpha   90.00
_cell.angle_beta   90.00
_cell.angle_gamma   90.00
#
_symmetry.space_group_name_H-M   'P 1'
#
loop_
_entity.id
_entity.type
_entity.pdbx_description
1 polymer ?
#
loop_
_entity_poly.entity_id
_entity_poly.type
_entity_poly.pdbx_seq_one_letter_code
_entity_poly.pdbx_strand_id
1 'polypeptide(L)'
;MNDYKLAIEIKVTTTPVDSLGSPKQQDLFVETQKQTTLFSGTKEEIQSMLADAVLPISRQWMLSTNEPPIVNIGDSVVTGNRATVTGQVDAQSLSTVITLEYGPTIELGSSLAANESPLSGEGMADVTFSVTDLAHETGYFYRIKAVSAGGTVYSNIKTLTTPQPLIQLTVEYDGITQFDFKFKAPATSNLVITDGDGTHTAVAGQDDTLVTHTTSYASAGIYYFYIEGDYLDITQLAVISDLVTMDISRLGSLVNLTACTFNGNGIFGDISELSTSSVLSNVTIQNTLIHGDMTTLVNVTAATFNNTNVSGNLSKISAWPITIFISVNAQLTFDSVVSWTLGGTFFASGQNWTPTMVDNCLISLALGGTTGQTINIGGNNAARSSASNAAMATLIEAGNTVTVNEGGVVGTAPISLMVVYDGITQFDFKFKLPATSNLVITDGDGTHTVVAGQDDTLVTHTTSYASAGTYYFYIEGDYLDLTVINVSLQEFVSGDVSGWGTLINLTEAIGVLSGLYGNIDSFVNLTSLVLINFAICPGIIGNINWAKSITTLDTFRLQGTGLSGDASELFGLTLMEHLILNGDKAVTFDFVTVFNMTGSIYLHDCNLTSTMVDNALKSFVNLTGCNIDLGGNNAPMTAASADAYLTLLANGNTVTVNQTLGAELHVGPNAASDPNGNEADATTDWVEASALFTSVSSPVSVGSKALCIESNTTPAANARTGISIAVVDTKFYKLSLDWRHVGVGGDWNLTLESVVVGTLGSADVAYTSLVAYMKAADLLATIRFIENNAENDGGVYFDNISFKELL
;
A
#
# COMPACT_ATOMS: atom_id res chain seq x y z
N MET A 1 2.91 -83.42 -90.09
CA MET A 1 3.56 -82.11 -90.29
C MET A 1 4.19 -81.76 -88.95
N ASN A 2 5.51 -81.58 -88.92
CA ASN A 2 6.20 -81.25 -87.67
C ASN A 2 6.05 -79.75 -87.45
N ASP A 3 5.38 -79.34 -86.38
CA ASP A 3 5.34 -77.93 -85.98
C ASP A 3 6.74 -77.52 -85.50
N TYR A 4 7.33 -76.53 -86.16
CA TYR A 4 8.63 -75.98 -85.75
C TYR A 4 8.40 -74.69 -84.96
N LYS A 5 8.97 -74.62 -83.75
CA LYS A 5 8.96 -73.39 -82.95
C LYS A 5 10.13 -72.51 -83.37
N LEU A 6 9.84 -71.32 -83.89
CA LEU A 6 10.84 -70.28 -84.08
C LEU A 6 10.82 -69.35 -82.87
N ALA A 7 11.92 -69.31 -82.12
CA ALA A 7 12.14 -68.32 -81.08
C ALA A 7 13.06 -67.24 -81.65
N ILE A 8 12.58 -65.99 -81.68
CA ILE A 8 13.41 -64.84 -82.03
C ILE A 8 13.84 -64.18 -80.73
N GLU A 9 15.15 -64.05 -80.57
CA GLU A 9 15.78 -63.39 -79.44
C GLU A 9 16.41 -62.10 -79.94
N ILE A 10 15.87 -60.96 -79.53
CA ILE A 10 16.45 -59.65 -79.83
C ILE A 10 17.29 -59.27 -78.62
N LYS A 11 18.59 -59.14 -78.84
CA LYS A 11 19.55 -58.72 -77.83
C LYS A 11 20.00 -57.29 -78.13
N VAL A 12 19.57 -56.34 -77.32
CA VAL A 12 20.08 -54.98 -77.38
C VAL A 12 21.21 -54.86 -76.38
N THR A 13 22.38 -54.44 -76.85
CA THR A 13 23.57 -54.23 -76.01
C THR A 13 23.92 -52.76 -76.07
N THR A 14 23.95 -52.07 -74.93
CA THR A 14 24.42 -50.69 -74.84
C THR A 14 25.71 -50.63 -74.04
N THR A 15 26.68 -49.85 -74.54
CA THR A 15 27.93 -49.55 -73.81
C THR A 15 27.87 -48.07 -73.42
N PRO A 16 27.82 -47.72 -72.13
CA PRO A 16 27.86 -46.33 -71.71
C PRO A 16 29.20 -45.70 -72.12
N VAL A 17 29.15 -44.50 -72.70
CA VAL A 17 30.33 -43.67 -72.98
C VAL A 17 30.26 -42.39 -72.17
N ASP A 18 31.40 -41.81 -71.81
CA ASP A 18 31.47 -40.48 -71.23
C ASP A 18 31.17 -39.37 -72.27
N SER A 19 31.14 -38.11 -71.83
CA SER A 19 30.87 -36.93 -72.67
C SER A 19 31.91 -36.68 -73.78
N LEU A 20 33.02 -37.43 -73.77
CA LEU A 20 34.08 -37.40 -74.79
C LEU A 20 34.09 -38.67 -75.67
N GLY A 21 33.16 -39.61 -75.44
CA GLY A 21 32.98 -40.82 -76.25
C GLY A 21 33.82 -42.03 -75.82
N SER A 22 34.42 -42.02 -74.63
CA SER A 22 35.21 -43.16 -74.11
C SER A 22 34.33 -44.14 -73.32
N PRO A 23 34.47 -45.47 -73.50
CA PRO A 23 33.62 -46.45 -72.82
C PRO A 23 33.89 -46.52 -71.30
N LYS A 24 32.86 -46.32 -70.46
CA LYS A 24 32.96 -46.52 -69.00
C LYS A 24 33.00 -48.03 -68.69
N GLN A 25 33.93 -48.46 -67.85
CA GLN A 25 34.14 -49.87 -67.48
C GLN A 25 33.23 -50.27 -66.30
N GLN A 26 31.90 -50.15 -66.43
CA GLN A 26 30.93 -50.77 -65.51
C GLN A 26 29.53 -50.91 -66.13
N ASP A 27 28.93 -52.07 -65.86
CA ASP A 27 27.60 -52.63 -66.20
C ASP A 27 27.04 -52.43 -67.62
N LEU A 28 27.21 -53.49 -68.41
CA LEU A 28 26.58 -53.70 -69.71
C LEU A 28 25.09 -54.03 -69.50
N PHE A 29 24.19 -53.10 -69.81
CA PHE A 29 22.77 -53.40 -69.81
C PHE A 29 22.43 -54.21 -71.05
N VAL A 30 22.06 -55.47 -70.82
CA VAL A 30 21.60 -56.39 -71.86
C VAL A 30 20.14 -56.67 -71.58
N GLU A 31 19.26 -55.99 -72.29
CA GLU A 31 17.85 -56.38 -72.30
C GLU A 31 17.63 -57.39 -73.42
N THR A 32 17.10 -58.54 -73.02
CA THR A 32 16.81 -59.66 -73.93
C THR A 32 15.32 -59.87 -73.94
N GLN A 33 14.65 -59.44 -75.02
CA GLN A 33 13.26 -59.81 -75.24
C GLN A 33 13.21 -61.03 -76.15
N LYS A 34 12.54 -62.07 -75.64
CA LYS A 34 12.31 -63.31 -76.37
C LYS A 34 10.84 -63.41 -76.73
N GLN A 35 10.54 -63.34 -78.01
CA GLN A 35 9.18 -63.57 -78.50
C GLN A 35 9.14 -64.91 -79.23
N THR A 36 8.17 -65.75 -78.87
CA THR A 36 8.00 -67.07 -79.49
C THR A 36 6.66 -67.10 -80.21
N THR A 37 6.69 -67.31 -81.52
CA THR A 37 5.50 -67.43 -82.36
C THR A 37 5.51 -68.80 -83.03
N LEU A 38 4.36 -69.47 -83.05
CA LEU A 38 4.20 -70.75 -83.75
C LEU A 38 4.02 -70.50 -85.24
N PHE A 39 4.88 -71.10 -86.06
CA PHE A 39 4.76 -71.09 -87.51
C PHE A 39 4.57 -72.51 -88.03
N SER A 40 3.55 -72.74 -88.84
CA SER A 40 3.32 -74.00 -89.54
C SER A 40 3.87 -73.87 -90.97
N GLY A 41 4.94 -74.58 -91.30
CA GLY A 41 5.59 -74.53 -92.61
C GLY A 41 6.71 -75.56 -92.75
N THR A 42 7.27 -75.69 -93.95
CA THR A 42 8.43 -76.56 -94.24
C THR A 42 9.72 -75.91 -93.74
N LYS A 43 10.77 -76.72 -93.55
CA LYS A 43 12.07 -76.25 -93.01
C LYS A 43 12.72 -75.20 -93.93
N GLU A 44 12.55 -75.37 -95.24
CA GLU A 44 13.07 -74.46 -96.26
C GLU A 44 12.39 -73.08 -96.22
N GLU A 45 11.08 -73.01 -95.95
CA GLU A 45 10.32 -71.76 -95.85
C GLU A 45 10.77 -70.90 -94.66
N ILE A 46 11.04 -71.53 -93.51
CA ILE A 46 11.56 -70.85 -92.31
C ILE A 46 12.98 -70.32 -92.56
N GLN A 47 13.82 -71.06 -93.30
CA GLN A 47 15.17 -70.63 -93.66
C GLN A 47 15.18 -69.39 -94.57
N SER A 48 14.21 -69.26 -95.47
CA SER A 48 14.08 -68.09 -96.34
C SER A 48 13.65 -66.83 -95.58
N MET A 49 12.76 -66.96 -94.59
CA MET A 49 12.30 -65.82 -93.77
C MET A 49 13.42 -65.22 -92.90
N LEU A 50 14.37 -66.05 -92.45
CA LEU A 50 15.52 -65.60 -91.65
C LEU A 50 16.57 -64.84 -92.47
N ALA A 51 16.66 -65.08 -93.79
CA ALA A 51 17.63 -64.44 -94.66
C ALA A 51 17.30 -62.96 -94.95
N ASP A 52 16.01 -62.59 -94.94
CA ASP A 52 15.53 -61.21 -95.18
C ASP A 52 15.53 -60.32 -93.92
N ALA A 53 15.83 -60.88 -92.73
CA ALA A 53 15.81 -60.15 -91.46
C ALA A 53 17.03 -59.24 -91.22
N VAL A 54 18.00 -59.20 -92.14
CA VAL A 54 19.15 -58.31 -92.04
C VAL A 54 18.74 -56.92 -92.51
N LEU A 55 18.45 -56.03 -91.55
CA LEU A 55 19.04 -54.69 -91.40
C LEU A 55 18.44 -54.02 -90.15
N PRO A 56 19.04 -54.17 -88.95
CA PRO A 56 18.80 -53.22 -87.88
C PRO A 56 19.61 -51.96 -88.21
N ILE A 57 18.85 -50.91 -88.52
CA ILE A 57 19.30 -49.53 -88.65
C ILE A 57 20.20 -49.19 -87.46
N SER A 58 21.48 -48.84 -87.68
CA SER A 58 22.30 -48.22 -86.64
C SER A 58 21.78 -46.79 -86.41
N ARG A 59 20.72 -46.65 -85.61
CA ARG A 59 20.36 -45.34 -85.06
C ARG A 59 21.26 -45.11 -83.85
N GLN A 60 22.11 -44.10 -83.89
CA GLN A 60 22.81 -43.61 -82.72
C GLN A 60 21.76 -42.93 -81.82
N TRP A 61 21.29 -43.65 -80.81
CA TRP A 61 20.50 -43.06 -79.74
C TRP A 61 21.53 -42.55 -78.74
N MET A 62 21.70 -41.23 -78.62
CA MET A 62 22.33 -40.71 -77.42
C MET A 62 21.35 -40.97 -76.28
N LEU A 63 21.56 -42.09 -75.58
CA LEU A 63 20.99 -42.27 -74.26
C LEU A 63 21.72 -41.25 -73.40
N SER A 64 21.11 -40.09 -73.11
CA SER A 64 21.64 -39.25 -72.05
C SER A 64 21.44 -40.04 -70.76
N THR A 65 22.47 -40.72 -70.30
CA THR A 65 22.45 -41.30 -68.96
C THR A 65 22.44 -40.12 -68.01
N ASN A 66 21.25 -39.77 -67.50
CA ASN A 66 21.13 -38.85 -66.38
C ASN A 66 21.99 -39.43 -65.25
N GLU A 67 23.16 -38.84 -65.01
CA GLU A 67 24.07 -39.38 -64.00
C GLU A 67 23.50 -39.07 -62.61
N PRO A 68 23.46 -40.04 -61.68
CA PRO A 68 22.99 -39.78 -60.33
C PRO A 68 23.90 -38.75 -59.64
N PRO A 69 23.38 -37.92 -58.72
CA PRO A 69 24.18 -36.91 -58.05
C PRO A 69 25.30 -37.53 -57.21
N ILE A 70 26.42 -36.83 -57.04
CA ILE A 70 27.53 -37.27 -56.17
C ILE A 70 27.39 -36.54 -54.83
N VAL A 71 27.49 -37.26 -53.71
CA VAL A 71 27.26 -36.70 -52.37
C VAL A 71 28.43 -37.03 -51.44
N ASN A 72 29.02 -36.00 -50.84
CA ASN A 72 30.01 -36.11 -49.78
C ASN A 72 29.47 -35.45 -48.50
N ILE A 73 29.51 -36.17 -47.37
CA ILE A 73 29.05 -35.62 -46.09
C ILE A 73 30.19 -35.03 -45.28
N GLY A 74 30.03 -33.79 -44.86
CA GLY A 74 30.93 -33.09 -43.95
C GLY A 74 30.73 -33.50 -42.50
N ASP A 75 31.47 -32.86 -41.60
CA ASP A 75 31.28 -33.03 -40.16
C ASP A 75 30.19 -32.10 -39.64
N SER A 76 29.59 -32.46 -38.51
CA SER A 76 28.65 -31.59 -37.80
C SER A 76 29.38 -30.67 -36.84
N VAL A 77 28.99 -29.39 -36.80
CA VAL A 77 29.32 -28.48 -35.70
C VAL A 77 28.12 -28.41 -34.78
N VAL A 78 28.29 -28.83 -33.52
CA VAL A 78 27.21 -28.89 -32.53
C VAL A 78 27.34 -27.71 -31.57
N THR A 79 26.26 -26.97 -31.39
CA THR A 79 26.18 -25.82 -30.47
C THR A 79 24.87 -25.91 -29.69
N GLY A 80 24.94 -26.32 -28.43
CA GLY A 80 23.75 -26.53 -27.58
C GLY A 80 22.82 -27.60 -28.15
N ASN A 81 21.57 -27.24 -28.41
CA ASN A 81 20.54 -28.12 -28.99
C ASN A 81 20.47 -28.04 -30.53
N ARG A 82 21.51 -27.53 -31.19
CA ARG A 82 21.58 -27.33 -32.63
C ARG A 82 22.81 -27.99 -33.22
N ALA A 83 22.68 -28.42 -34.47
CA ALA A 83 23.81 -28.90 -35.25
C ALA A 83 23.78 -28.30 -36.66
N THR A 84 24.90 -27.74 -37.09
CA THR A 84 25.12 -27.38 -38.48
C THR A 84 25.87 -28.53 -39.14
N VAL A 85 25.21 -29.21 -40.08
CA VAL A 85 25.83 -30.24 -40.91
C VAL A 85 26.19 -29.62 -42.25
N THR A 86 27.43 -29.82 -42.69
CA THR A 86 27.87 -29.44 -44.03
C THR A 86 28.03 -30.67 -44.91
N GLY A 87 28.02 -30.46 -46.22
CA GLY A 87 28.32 -31.49 -47.21
C GLY A 87 28.65 -30.85 -48.56
N GLN A 88 29.01 -31.68 -49.53
CA GLN A 88 29.18 -31.28 -50.92
C GLN A 88 28.34 -32.17 -51.82
N VAL A 89 27.62 -31.55 -52.75
CA VAL A 89 26.82 -32.26 -53.74
C VAL A 89 27.17 -31.77 -55.14
N ASP A 90 27.45 -32.70 -56.04
CA ASP A 90 27.50 -32.44 -57.48
C ASP A 90 26.18 -32.91 -58.09
N ALA A 91 25.41 -31.97 -58.64
CA ALA A 91 24.10 -32.20 -59.21
C ALA A 91 24.14 -32.77 -60.63
N GLN A 92 25.34 -32.87 -61.25
CA GLN A 92 25.59 -33.44 -62.57
C GLN A 92 24.64 -32.90 -63.66
N SER A 93 24.48 -31.57 -63.71
CA SER A 93 23.59 -30.85 -64.64
C SER A 93 22.08 -31.13 -64.46
N LEU A 94 21.66 -31.85 -63.42
CA LEU A 94 20.27 -32.18 -63.14
C LEU A 94 19.78 -31.48 -61.88
N SER A 95 18.54 -30.95 -61.90
CA SER A 95 17.93 -30.41 -60.68
C SER A 95 17.82 -31.52 -59.63
N THR A 96 18.50 -31.30 -58.50
CA THR A 96 18.69 -32.30 -57.45
C THR A 96 18.13 -31.77 -56.13
N VAL A 97 17.17 -32.51 -55.56
CA VAL A 97 16.62 -32.26 -54.22
C VAL A 97 17.56 -32.89 -53.20
N ILE A 98 17.98 -32.13 -52.20
CA ILE A 98 19.00 -32.51 -51.23
C ILE A 98 18.40 -32.40 -49.84
N THR A 99 18.44 -33.50 -49.09
CA THR A 99 17.80 -33.63 -47.78
C THR A 99 18.74 -34.32 -46.81
N LEU A 100 18.86 -33.80 -45.59
CA LEU A 100 19.49 -34.47 -44.47
C LEU A 100 18.45 -35.35 -43.78
N GLU A 101 18.71 -36.66 -43.68
CA GLU A 101 17.96 -37.58 -42.83
C GLU A 101 18.72 -37.74 -41.51
N TYR A 102 18.03 -37.62 -40.37
CA TYR A 102 18.63 -37.71 -39.04
C TYR A 102 17.70 -38.36 -38.01
N GLY A 103 18.25 -38.92 -36.93
CA GLY A 103 17.48 -39.51 -35.84
C GLY A 103 18.33 -40.16 -34.75
N PRO A 104 17.75 -40.49 -33.59
CA PRO A 104 18.48 -41.08 -32.45
C PRO A 104 18.88 -42.55 -32.69
N THR A 105 18.35 -43.19 -33.74
CA THR A 105 18.69 -44.54 -34.18
C THR A 105 19.21 -44.52 -35.61
N ILE A 106 19.95 -45.57 -36.00
CA ILE A 106 20.51 -45.70 -37.35
C ILE A 106 19.44 -45.83 -38.46
N GLU A 107 18.17 -46.04 -38.09
CA GLU A 107 17.05 -46.18 -39.03
C GLU A 107 16.49 -44.83 -39.53
N LEU A 108 16.94 -43.70 -38.94
CA LEU A 108 16.69 -42.28 -39.31
C LEU A 108 15.22 -41.91 -39.62
N GLY A 109 14.55 -41.23 -38.67
CA GLY A 109 13.12 -40.90 -38.72
C GLY A 109 12.73 -39.45 -39.04
N SER A 110 13.70 -38.52 -39.10
CA SER A 110 13.47 -37.10 -39.41
C SER A 110 14.19 -36.67 -40.68
N SER A 111 13.69 -35.64 -41.37
CA SER A 111 14.30 -35.12 -42.60
C SER A 111 14.26 -33.59 -42.70
N LEU A 112 15.32 -32.97 -43.23
CA LEU A 112 15.46 -31.52 -43.40
C LEU A 112 16.07 -31.20 -44.77
N ALA A 113 15.47 -30.29 -45.55
CA ALA A 113 16.05 -29.87 -46.83
C ALA A 113 17.32 -29.02 -46.63
N ALA A 114 18.29 -29.11 -47.56
CA ALA A 114 19.44 -28.19 -47.57
C ALA A 114 18.98 -26.77 -47.93
N ASN A 115 19.68 -25.75 -47.42
CA ASN A 115 19.39 -24.35 -47.77
C ASN A 115 19.54 -24.08 -49.27
N GLU A 116 20.48 -24.78 -49.91
CA GLU A 116 20.84 -24.67 -51.32
C GLU A 116 20.00 -25.60 -52.21
N SER A 117 19.03 -26.31 -51.64
CA SER A 117 18.16 -27.22 -52.38
C SER A 117 16.98 -26.48 -53.03
N PRO A 118 16.60 -26.82 -54.29
CA PRO A 118 17.27 -27.77 -55.19
C PRO A 118 18.56 -27.18 -55.79
N LEU A 119 19.58 -28.02 -55.91
CA LEU A 119 20.85 -27.67 -56.55
C LEU A 119 20.81 -28.01 -58.05
N SER A 120 21.49 -27.22 -58.88
CA SER A 120 21.69 -27.50 -60.30
C SER A 120 23.08 -27.03 -60.74
N GLY A 121 23.61 -27.63 -61.82
CA GLY A 121 24.96 -27.35 -62.32
C GLY A 121 25.89 -28.56 -62.24
N GLU A 122 27.14 -28.39 -62.69
CA GLU A 122 28.21 -29.39 -62.61
C GLU A 122 29.29 -28.93 -61.64
N GLY A 123 29.89 -29.89 -60.95
CA GLY A 123 30.91 -29.65 -59.94
C GLY A 123 30.37 -29.66 -58.52
N MET A 124 31.25 -29.94 -57.56
CA MET A 124 30.90 -29.99 -56.14
C MET A 124 30.52 -28.59 -55.62
N ALA A 125 29.30 -28.47 -55.12
CA ALA A 125 28.84 -27.29 -54.39
C ALA A 125 28.62 -27.62 -52.91
N ASP A 126 28.99 -26.70 -52.02
CA ASP A 126 28.74 -26.84 -50.60
C ASP A 126 27.24 -26.74 -50.29
N VAL A 127 26.76 -27.60 -49.41
CA VAL A 127 25.39 -27.62 -48.90
C VAL A 127 25.39 -27.59 -47.38
N THR A 128 24.42 -26.87 -46.82
CA THR A 128 24.34 -26.64 -45.37
C THR A 128 22.95 -27.00 -44.84
N PHE A 129 22.93 -27.66 -43.68
CA PHE A 129 21.72 -28.02 -42.95
C PHE A 129 21.80 -27.50 -41.52
N SER A 130 20.78 -26.77 -41.10
CA SER A 130 20.66 -26.24 -39.74
C SER A 130 19.63 -27.05 -38.95
N VAL A 131 20.09 -28.07 -38.23
CA VAL A 131 19.23 -28.92 -37.40
C VAL A 131 19.02 -28.23 -36.05
N THR A 132 17.76 -28.11 -35.63
CA THR A 132 17.36 -27.49 -34.36
C THR A 132 16.60 -28.47 -33.48
N ASP A 133 16.39 -28.09 -32.22
CA ASP A 133 15.52 -28.81 -31.27
C ASP A 133 15.96 -30.27 -31.01
N LEU A 134 17.27 -30.50 -31.05
CA LEU A 134 17.86 -31.78 -30.64
C LEU A 134 17.81 -31.92 -29.12
N ALA A 135 17.49 -33.11 -28.63
CA ALA A 135 17.60 -33.40 -27.20
C ALA A 135 19.07 -33.30 -26.77
N HIS A 136 19.32 -32.79 -25.57
CA HIS A 136 20.67 -32.73 -24.99
C HIS A 136 21.20 -34.13 -24.65
N GLU A 137 22.52 -34.27 -24.51
CA GLU A 137 23.21 -35.53 -24.19
C GLU A 137 22.82 -36.74 -25.07
N THR A 138 22.34 -36.47 -26.28
CA THR A 138 21.73 -37.48 -27.14
C THR A 138 22.58 -37.68 -28.38
N GLY A 139 22.91 -38.95 -28.67
CA GLY A 139 23.55 -39.35 -29.90
C GLY A 139 22.55 -39.39 -31.07
N TYR A 140 22.89 -38.72 -32.17
CA TYR A 140 22.11 -38.72 -33.41
C TYR A 140 22.93 -39.29 -34.55
N PHE A 141 22.29 -40.13 -35.36
CA PHE A 141 22.79 -40.55 -36.66
C PHE A 141 22.28 -39.58 -37.72
N TYR A 142 23.07 -39.29 -38.75
CA TYR A 142 22.68 -38.42 -39.85
C TYR A 142 23.33 -38.81 -41.18
N ARG A 143 22.63 -38.58 -42.31
CA ARG A 143 23.13 -38.76 -43.68
C ARG A 143 22.48 -37.79 -44.66
N ILE A 144 23.13 -37.50 -45.78
CA ILE A 144 22.55 -36.73 -46.88
C ILE A 144 21.91 -37.69 -47.90
N LYS A 145 20.73 -37.32 -48.40
CA LYS A 145 20.00 -37.94 -49.49
C LYS A 145 19.83 -36.93 -50.61
N ALA A 146 20.32 -37.26 -51.80
CA ALA A 146 20.18 -36.45 -53.01
C ALA A 146 19.32 -37.20 -54.03
N VAL A 147 18.27 -36.55 -54.55
CA VAL A 147 17.30 -37.12 -55.50
C VAL A 147 17.25 -36.26 -56.75
N SER A 148 17.55 -36.85 -57.91
CA SER A 148 17.41 -36.21 -59.21
C SER A 148 16.75 -37.16 -60.21
N ALA A 149 16.50 -36.69 -61.43
CA ALA A 149 16.05 -37.53 -62.53
C ALA A 149 17.08 -38.62 -62.95
N GLY A 150 18.32 -38.56 -62.43
CA GLY A 150 19.37 -39.57 -62.62
C GLY A 150 19.42 -40.65 -61.54
N GLY A 151 18.70 -40.47 -60.44
CA GLY A 151 18.61 -41.46 -59.35
C GLY A 151 18.62 -40.84 -57.96
N THR A 152 18.63 -41.70 -56.94
CA THR A 152 18.77 -41.32 -55.53
C THR A 152 20.09 -41.83 -55.00
N VAL A 153 20.89 -40.96 -54.39
CA VAL A 153 22.16 -41.30 -53.76
C VAL A 153 22.13 -40.88 -52.28
N TYR A 154 22.71 -41.73 -51.44
CA TYR A 154 22.88 -41.48 -50.02
C TYR A 154 24.36 -41.37 -49.69
N SER A 155 24.71 -40.45 -48.79
CA SER A 155 26.04 -40.43 -48.19
C SER A 155 26.20 -41.57 -47.18
N ASN A 156 27.44 -41.75 -46.69
CA ASN A 156 27.68 -42.51 -45.46
C ASN A 156 26.91 -41.88 -44.28
N ILE A 157 26.58 -42.72 -43.29
CA ILE A 157 26.01 -42.27 -42.02
C ILE A 157 27.15 -41.78 -41.11
N LYS A 158 26.96 -40.62 -40.50
CA LYS A 158 27.80 -40.09 -39.42
C LYS A 158 26.98 -39.94 -38.14
N THR A 159 27.68 -39.71 -37.03
CA THR A 159 27.06 -39.49 -35.73
C THR A 159 27.49 -38.15 -35.15
N LEU A 160 26.57 -37.50 -34.44
CA LEU A 160 26.85 -36.35 -33.59
C LEU A 160 26.29 -36.62 -32.19
N THR A 161 26.84 -35.97 -31.18
CA THR A 161 26.29 -36.01 -29.82
C THR A 161 26.10 -34.59 -29.35
N THR A 162 24.92 -34.27 -28.84
CA THR A 162 24.66 -32.97 -28.23
C THR A 162 25.32 -32.88 -26.85
N PRO A 163 25.90 -31.73 -26.48
CA PRO A 163 26.47 -31.54 -25.16
C PRO A 163 25.40 -31.52 -24.08
N GLN A 164 25.84 -31.78 -22.85
CA GLN A 164 25.07 -31.57 -21.63
C GLN A 164 24.59 -30.11 -21.52
N PRO A 165 23.37 -29.84 -21.01
CA PRO A 165 22.89 -28.48 -20.88
C PRO A 165 23.67 -27.75 -19.79
N LEU A 166 24.38 -26.68 -20.15
CA LEU A 166 25.05 -25.84 -19.14
C LEU A 166 24.03 -24.96 -18.39
N ILE A 167 24.39 -24.54 -17.17
CA ILE A 167 23.70 -23.44 -16.46
C ILE A 167 24.35 -22.13 -16.89
N GLN A 168 23.54 -21.16 -17.30
CA GLN A 168 23.99 -19.83 -17.73
C GLN A 168 23.34 -18.77 -16.87
N LEU A 169 24.15 -17.88 -16.31
CA LEU A 169 23.73 -16.67 -15.60
C LEU A 169 24.15 -15.44 -16.39
N THR A 170 23.34 -14.39 -16.37
CA THR A 170 23.70 -13.08 -16.91
C THR A 170 24.05 -12.16 -15.74
N VAL A 171 25.27 -11.65 -15.72
CA VAL A 171 25.76 -10.76 -14.66
C VAL A 171 25.82 -9.35 -15.22
N GLU A 172 25.04 -8.44 -14.66
CA GLU A 172 25.13 -7.00 -14.92
C GLU A 172 26.09 -6.38 -13.90
N TYR A 173 27.36 -6.28 -14.27
CA TYR A 173 28.42 -5.83 -13.39
C TYR A 173 28.49 -4.31 -13.34
N ASP A 174 28.51 -3.74 -12.12
CA ASP A 174 28.48 -2.29 -11.88
C ASP A 174 29.86 -1.62 -11.96
N GLY A 175 30.93 -2.39 -12.13
CA GLY A 175 32.30 -1.90 -12.22
C GLY A 175 33.07 -1.90 -10.89
N ILE A 176 32.43 -2.21 -9.76
CA ILE A 176 33.03 -2.06 -8.42
C ILE A 176 32.77 -3.21 -7.45
N THR A 177 31.69 -3.98 -7.59
CA THR A 177 31.30 -5.02 -6.63
C THR A 177 31.52 -6.44 -7.15
N GLN A 178 32.14 -7.30 -6.34
CA GLN A 178 32.30 -8.72 -6.65
C GLN A 178 30.96 -9.47 -6.63
N PHE A 179 30.83 -10.47 -7.49
CA PHE A 179 29.69 -11.39 -7.56
C PHE A 179 30.08 -12.76 -6.99
N ASP A 180 29.26 -13.30 -6.08
CA ASP A 180 29.43 -14.64 -5.50
C ASP A 180 28.41 -15.64 -6.07
N PHE A 181 28.90 -16.75 -6.63
CA PHE A 181 28.12 -17.95 -6.90
C PHE A 181 28.39 -19.01 -5.83
N LYS A 182 27.35 -19.56 -5.19
CA LYS A 182 27.51 -20.51 -4.09
C LYS A 182 26.81 -21.83 -4.36
N PHE A 183 27.52 -22.93 -4.16
CA PHE A 183 26.98 -24.29 -4.34
C PHE A 183 27.55 -25.29 -3.35
N LYS A 184 26.87 -26.42 -3.16
CA LYS A 184 27.35 -27.58 -2.41
C LYS A 184 27.23 -28.82 -3.29
N ALA A 185 28.32 -29.56 -3.45
CA ALA A 185 28.40 -30.82 -4.20
C ALA A 185 29.42 -31.74 -3.52
N PRO A 186 29.38 -33.07 -3.69
CA PRO A 186 30.38 -33.99 -3.16
C PRO A 186 31.82 -33.57 -3.49
N ALA A 187 32.77 -33.86 -2.59
CA ALA A 187 34.18 -33.53 -2.78
C ALA A 187 34.83 -34.20 -4.01
N THR A 188 34.19 -35.24 -4.55
CA THR A 188 34.62 -35.92 -5.77
C THR A 188 34.17 -35.23 -7.06
N SER A 189 33.20 -34.32 -6.98
CA SER A 189 32.63 -33.63 -8.13
C SER A 189 33.54 -32.51 -8.60
N ASN A 190 33.76 -32.42 -9.91
CA ASN A 190 34.55 -31.37 -10.55
C ASN A 190 33.66 -30.51 -11.42
N LEU A 191 33.42 -29.28 -10.98
CA LEU A 191 32.73 -28.27 -11.77
C LEU A 191 33.74 -27.41 -12.51
N VAL A 192 33.36 -26.95 -13.69
CA VAL A 192 34.09 -25.94 -14.43
C VAL A 192 33.23 -24.69 -14.50
N ILE A 193 33.71 -23.62 -13.88
CA ILE A 193 33.07 -22.31 -13.91
C ILE A 193 33.79 -21.46 -14.94
N THR A 194 33.03 -20.93 -15.90
CA THR A 194 33.55 -20.00 -16.90
C THR A 194 32.98 -18.62 -16.64
N ASP A 195 33.85 -17.70 -16.24
CA ASP A 195 33.51 -16.30 -16.03
C ASP A 195 33.29 -15.59 -17.38
N GLY A 196 32.57 -14.46 -17.37
CA GLY A 196 32.22 -13.75 -18.61
C GLY A 196 33.37 -13.06 -19.33
N ASP A 197 34.58 -13.09 -18.78
CA ASP A 197 35.81 -12.71 -19.46
C ASP A 197 36.51 -13.89 -20.17
N GLY A 198 35.92 -15.09 -20.10
CA GLY A 198 36.45 -16.33 -20.67
C GLY A 198 37.40 -17.08 -19.74
N THR A 199 37.58 -16.64 -18.50
CA THR A 199 38.39 -17.36 -17.51
C THR A 199 37.69 -18.64 -17.09
N HIS A 200 38.38 -19.78 -17.24
CA HIS A 200 37.89 -21.09 -16.82
C HIS A 200 38.54 -21.50 -15.50
N THR A 201 37.72 -21.76 -14.49
CA THR A 201 38.15 -22.18 -13.16
C THR A 201 37.58 -23.56 -12.85
N ALA A 202 38.45 -24.54 -12.62
CA ALA A 202 38.04 -25.82 -12.08
C ALA A 202 37.79 -25.68 -10.57
N VAL A 203 36.59 -26.03 -10.12
CA VAL A 203 36.16 -25.91 -8.73
C VAL A 203 35.67 -27.27 -8.24
N ALA A 204 36.35 -27.82 -7.25
CA ALA A 204 35.94 -29.05 -6.59
C ALA A 204 34.77 -28.80 -5.63
N GLY A 205 33.86 -29.77 -5.50
CA GLY A 205 32.80 -29.75 -4.50
C GLY A 205 33.33 -29.87 -3.06
N GLN A 206 32.44 -29.69 -2.08
CA GLN A 206 32.69 -29.91 -0.66
C GLN A 206 31.48 -30.60 -0.01
N ASP A 207 31.75 -31.69 0.72
CA ASP A 207 30.71 -32.57 1.27
C ASP A 207 29.79 -31.89 2.30
N ASP A 208 30.29 -30.89 3.04
CA ASP A 208 29.58 -30.29 4.19
C ASP A 208 29.33 -28.79 4.09
N THR A 209 30.02 -28.08 3.19
CA THR A 209 30.04 -26.61 3.13
C THR A 209 29.70 -26.07 1.75
N LEU A 210 29.08 -24.89 1.70
CA LEU A 210 28.90 -24.15 0.46
C LEU A 210 30.27 -23.65 -0.04
N VAL A 211 30.65 -24.09 -1.22
CA VAL A 211 31.75 -23.51 -2.01
C VAL A 211 31.27 -22.19 -2.56
N THR A 212 32.07 -21.13 -2.37
CA THR A 212 31.82 -19.81 -2.95
C THR A 212 32.85 -19.56 -4.05
N HIS A 213 32.37 -19.30 -5.26
CA HIS A 213 33.19 -18.78 -6.36
C HIS A 213 32.89 -17.30 -6.51
N THR A 214 33.94 -16.47 -6.41
CA THR A 214 33.82 -15.01 -6.43
C THR A 214 34.48 -14.45 -7.68
N THR A 215 33.74 -13.63 -8.43
CA THR A 215 34.19 -13.06 -9.71
C THR A 215 34.07 -11.54 -9.70
N SER A 216 35.02 -10.85 -10.35
CA SER A 216 34.97 -9.42 -10.65
C SER A 216 35.42 -9.17 -12.09
N TYR A 217 34.83 -8.17 -12.75
CA TYR A 217 35.22 -7.77 -14.10
C TYR A 217 35.97 -6.44 -14.12
N ALA A 218 36.76 -6.22 -15.17
CA ALA A 218 37.60 -5.02 -15.31
C ALA A 218 36.80 -3.73 -15.58
N SER A 219 35.57 -3.85 -16.06
CA SER A 219 34.71 -2.72 -16.44
C SER A 219 33.25 -3.08 -16.19
N ALA A 220 32.40 -2.07 -16.00
CA ALA A 220 30.96 -2.26 -15.95
C ALA A 220 30.43 -2.80 -17.30
N GLY A 221 29.42 -3.67 -17.25
CA GLY A 221 28.85 -4.29 -18.45
C GLY A 221 28.06 -5.56 -18.18
N ILE A 222 27.54 -6.16 -19.25
CA ILE A 222 26.81 -7.43 -19.20
C ILE A 222 27.78 -8.57 -19.54
N TYR A 223 27.84 -9.56 -18.66
CA TYR A 223 28.72 -10.71 -18.74
C TYR A 223 27.92 -12.02 -18.65
N TYR A 224 28.38 -13.09 -19.29
CA TYR A 224 27.76 -14.41 -19.21
C TYR A 224 28.61 -15.35 -18.40
N PHE A 225 28.02 -15.94 -17.36
CA PHE A 225 28.67 -16.87 -16.46
C PHE A 225 28.11 -18.27 -16.70
N TYR A 226 28.99 -19.26 -16.90
CA TYR A 226 28.61 -20.62 -17.26
C TYR A 226 29.12 -21.63 -16.22
N ILE A 227 28.29 -22.64 -15.93
CA ILE A 227 28.64 -23.76 -15.06
C ILE A 227 28.52 -25.05 -15.86
N GLU A 228 29.62 -25.80 -15.88
CA GLU A 228 29.80 -27.05 -16.62
C GLU A 228 30.43 -28.13 -15.71
N GLY A 229 30.56 -29.35 -16.23
CA GLY A 229 31.12 -30.50 -15.49
C GLY A 229 30.08 -31.22 -14.65
N ASP A 230 30.45 -31.65 -13.44
CA ASP A 230 29.61 -32.47 -12.54
C ASP A 230 28.53 -31.63 -11.82
N TYR A 231 27.94 -30.62 -12.48
CA TYR A 231 26.98 -29.70 -11.86
C TYR A 231 25.66 -30.39 -11.46
N LEU A 232 25.35 -31.58 -11.99
CA LEU A 232 24.21 -32.40 -11.57
C LEU A 232 24.37 -32.96 -10.14
N ASP A 233 25.58 -32.98 -9.61
CA ASP A 233 25.84 -33.38 -8.23
C ASP A 233 25.58 -32.24 -7.22
N ILE A 234 25.18 -31.05 -7.68
CA ILE A 234 24.82 -29.94 -6.81
C ILE A 234 23.61 -30.33 -5.95
N THR A 235 23.82 -30.33 -4.64
CA THR A 235 22.82 -30.61 -3.61
C THR A 235 22.29 -29.35 -2.94
N GLN A 236 23.04 -28.24 -2.97
CA GLN A 236 22.55 -26.93 -2.52
C GLN A 236 23.04 -25.82 -3.45
N LEU A 237 22.19 -24.84 -3.70
CA LEU A 237 22.48 -23.70 -4.58
C LEU A 237 22.07 -22.40 -3.90
N ALA A 238 22.92 -21.38 -3.94
CA ALA A 238 22.56 -20.04 -3.48
C ALA A 238 23.05 -18.95 -4.45
N VAL A 239 22.13 -18.10 -4.90
CA VAL A 239 22.39 -16.91 -5.71
C VAL A 239 21.81 -15.70 -4.98
N ILE A 240 22.68 -14.80 -4.53
CA ILE A 240 22.34 -13.66 -3.68
C ILE A 240 22.99 -12.41 -4.27
N SER A 241 22.27 -11.67 -5.12
CA SER A 241 22.76 -10.42 -5.71
C SER A 241 21.68 -9.71 -6.55
N ASP A 242 21.58 -8.39 -6.44
CA ASP A 242 20.76 -7.55 -7.34
C ASP A 242 21.42 -7.31 -8.71
N LEU A 243 22.71 -7.65 -8.85
CA LEU A 243 23.49 -7.50 -10.09
C LEU A 243 23.38 -8.74 -11.01
N VAL A 244 22.63 -9.76 -10.59
CA VAL A 244 22.54 -11.02 -11.31
C VAL A 244 21.14 -11.15 -11.88
N THR A 245 21.11 -11.28 -13.20
CA THR A 245 19.93 -11.68 -13.93
C THR A 245 20.01 -13.17 -14.22
N MET A 246 19.07 -13.94 -13.68
CA MET A 246 19.03 -15.39 -13.84
C MET A 246 17.63 -15.87 -14.15
N ASP A 247 17.51 -16.64 -15.23
CA ASP A 247 16.33 -17.45 -15.53
C ASP A 247 16.50 -18.84 -14.89
N ILE A 248 15.61 -19.18 -13.96
CA ILE A 248 15.68 -20.46 -13.24
C ILE A 248 15.24 -21.68 -14.08
N SER A 249 14.71 -21.51 -15.29
CA SER A 249 14.29 -22.63 -16.16
C SER A 249 15.41 -23.62 -16.45
N ARG A 250 16.67 -23.17 -16.44
CA ARG A 250 17.84 -24.04 -16.64
C ARG A 250 18.19 -24.89 -15.41
N LEU A 251 17.64 -24.55 -14.24
CA LEU A 251 17.85 -25.27 -12.99
C LEU A 251 16.99 -26.53 -12.87
N GLY A 252 16.00 -26.73 -13.75
CA GLY A 252 15.21 -27.96 -13.78
C GLY A 252 16.04 -29.22 -14.07
N SER A 253 17.30 -29.10 -14.50
CA SER A 253 18.22 -30.22 -14.63
C SER A 253 18.81 -30.69 -13.29
N LEU A 254 18.75 -29.88 -12.22
CA LEU A 254 19.37 -30.18 -10.92
C LEU A 254 18.53 -31.13 -10.05
N VAL A 255 18.47 -32.40 -10.46
CA VAL A 255 17.61 -33.43 -9.84
C VAL A 255 17.99 -33.84 -8.41
N ASN A 256 19.20 -33.50 -7.95
CA ASN A 256 19.71 -33.83 -6.60
C ASN A 256 19.63 -32.66 -5.61
N LEU A 257 18.98 -31.56 -6.00
CA LEU A 257 18.94 -30.33 -5.22
C LEU A 257 18.08 -30.52 -3.96
N THR A 258 18.71 -30.49 -2.80
CA THR A 258 18.06 -30.59 -1.47
C THR A 258 17.66 -29.22 -0.92
N ALA A 259 18.39 -28.16 -1.29
CA ALA A 259 18.10 -26.79 -0.86
C ALA A 259 18.46 -25.73 -1.91
N CYS A 260 17.65 -24.67 -2.02
CA CYS A 260 17.98 -23.52 -2.86
C CYS A 260 17.65 -22.18 -2.21
N THR A 261 18.51 -21.19 -2.46
CA THR A 261 18.33 -19.80 -2.02
C THR A 261 18.49 -18.85 -3.19
N PHE A 262 17.45 -18.08 -3.50
CA PHE A 262 17.47 -17.00 -4.49
C PHE A 262 17.10 -15.70 -3.82
N ASN A 263 18.00 -14.70 -3.89
CA ASN A 263 17.76 -13.38 -3.34
C ASN A 263 18.30 -12.29 -4.28
N GLY A 264 17.41 -11.50 -4.90
CA GLY A 264 17.79 -10.43 -5.80
C GLY A 264 16.80 -10.19 -6.94
N ASN A 265 16.59 -8.92 -7.29
CA ASN A 265 15.47 -8.51 -8.15
C ASN A 265 15.62 -8.94 -9.62
N GLY A 266 16.83 -9.32 -10.05
CA GLY A 266 17.10 -9.82 -11.41
C GLY A 266 16.79 -11.30 -11.63
N ILE A 267 16.39 -12.05 -10.59
CA ILE A 267 16.12 -13.49 -10.70
C ILE A 267 14.64 -13.71 -11.05
N PHE A 268 14.38 -14.46 -12.13
CA PHE A 268 13.03 -14.72 -12.66
C PHE A 268 12.89 -16.16 -13.20
N GLY A 269 11.67 -16.51 -13.61
CA GLY A 269 11.33 -17.83 -14.15
C GLY A 269 10.21 -18.50 -13.35
N ASP A 270 9.86 -19.73 -13.74
CA ASP A 270 8.78 -20.50 -13.11
C ASP A 270 9.32 -21.46 -12.04
N ILE A 271 8.79 -21.38 -10.82
CA ILE A 271 9.17 -22.22 -9.69
C ILE A 271 8.91 -23.71 -9.94
N SER A 272 7.96 -24.05 -10.81
CA SER A 272 7.65 -25.45 -11.15
C SER A 272 8.81 -26.18 -11.82
N GLU A 273 9.77 -25.46 -12.38
CA GLU A 273 11.01 -26.02 -12.91
C GLU A 273 11.84 -26.72 -11.83
N LEU A 274 11.70 -26.31 -10.55
CA LEU A 274 12.39 -26.95 -9.43
C LEU A 274 11.75 -28.29 -9.00
N SER A 275 10.55 -28.62 -9.50
CA SER A 275 9.84 -29.85 -9.15
C SER A 275 10.53 -31.13 -9.66
N THR A 276 11.49 -30.99 -10.57
CA THR A 276 12.32 -32.11 -11.07
C THR A 276 13.20 -32.72 -9.97
N SER A 277 13.54 -31.95 -8.94
CA SER A 277 14.22 -32.46 -7.75
C SER A 277 13.23 -33.00 -6.74
N SER A 278 13.04 -34.31 -6.74
CA SER A 278 12.16 -35.00 -5.78
C SER A 278 12.66 -34.98 -4.32
N VAL A 279 13.89 -34.53 -4.09
CA VAL A 279 14.56 -34.45 -2.77
C VAL A 279 14.64 -33.02 -2.23
N LEU A 280 14.07 -32.04 -2.93
CA LEU A 280 14.09 -30.64 -2.54
C LEU A 280 13.25 -30.44 -1.27
N SER A 281 13.91 -30.09 -0.17
CA SER A 281 13.26 -29.97 1.14
C SER A 281 13.31 -28.55 1.71
N ASN A 282 14.20 -27.69 1.22
CA ASN A 282 14.36 -26.31 1.69
C ASN A 282 14.40 -25.30 0.53
N VAL A 283 13.45 -24.37 0.48
CA VAL A 283 13.36 -23.38 -0.59
C VAL A 283 13.29 -21.99 0.02
N THR A 284 14.23 -21.11 -0.36
CA THR A 284 14.23 -19.70 0.03
C THR A 284 14.26 -18.82 -1.21
N ILE A 285 13.21 -18.02 -1.40
CA ILE A 285 13.05 -17.08 -2.52
C ILE A 285 12.68 -15.72 -1.94
N GLN A 286 13.53 -14.72 -2.17
CA GLN A 286 13.40 -13.40 -1.57
C GLN A 286 13.68 -12.30 -2.58
N ASN A 287 12.83 -11.26 -2.65
CA ASN A 287 13.04 -10.10 -3.52
C ASN A 287 13.34 -10.51 -4.97
N THR A 288 12.55 -11.43 -5.53
CA THR A 288 12.76 -11.95 -6.89
C THR A 288 11.51 -11.75 -7.73
N LEU A 289 11.66 -11.88 -9.04
CA LEU A 289 10.55 -11.92 -10.00
C LEU A 289 10.10 -13.36 -10.32
N ILE A 290 10.60 -14.37 -9.60
CA ILE A 290 10.18 -15.77 -9.76
C ILE A 290 8.66 -15.86 -9.54
N HIS A 291 7.98 -16.58 -10.42
CA HIS A 291 6.54 -16.80 -10.42
C HIS A 291 6.22 -18.30 -10.52
N GLY A 292 4.93 -18.64 -10.65
CA GLY A 292 4.47 -20.02 -10.84
C GLY A 292 3.90 -20.65 -9.57
N ASP A 293 3.24 -21.80 -9.74
CA ASP A 293 2.49 -22.48 -8.69
C ASP A 293 3.42 -23.39 -7.84
N MET A 294 3.65 -23.01 -6.59
CA MET A 294 4.49 -23.76 -5.65
C MET A 294 3.94 -25.16 -5.30
N THR A 295 2.67 -25.43 -5.60
CA THR A 295 2.07 -26.76 -5.32
C THR A 295 2.58 -27.86 -6.25
N THR A 296 3.38 -27.49 -7.27
CA THR A 296 4.14 -28.42 -8.13
C THR A 296 5.31 -29.07 -7.41
N LEU A 297 5.82 -28.46 -6.33
CA LEU A 297 6.87 -29.03 -5.50
C LEU A 297 6.30 -30.15 -4.61
N VAL A 298 7.19 -30.98 -4.05
CA VAL A 298 6.78 -32.11 -3.21
C VAL A 298 7.63 -32.20 -1.94
N ASN A 299 6.99 -32.45 -0.79
CA ASN A 299 7.63 -32.73 0.50
C ASN A 299 8.57 -31.63 1.05
N VAL A 300 8.30 -30.36 0.74
CA VAL A 300 9.10 -29.26 1.27
C VAL A 300 8.91 -29.14 2.79
N THR A 301 10.02 -29.22 3.54
CA THR A 301 10.05 -29.10 5.00
C THR A 301 10.19 -27.66 5.48
N ALA A 302 10.91 -26.83 4.70
CA ALA A 302 11.16 -25.44 5.01
C ALA A 302 10.96 -24.59 3.74
N ALA A 303 10.10 -23.57 3.81
CA ALA A 303 9.86 -22.68 2.68
C ALA A 303 9.83 -21.22 3.12
N THR A 304 10.55 -20.36 2.39
CA THR A 304 10.51 -18.91 2.55
C THR A 304 10.23 -18.25 1.22
N PHE A 305 9.12 -17.49 1.12
CA PHE A 305 8.71 -16.73 -0.07
C PHE A 305 8.44 -15.28 0.32
N ASN A 306 9.41 -14.39 0.15
CA ASN A 306 9.31 -13.00 0.58
C ASN A 306 9.46 -12.04 -0.61
N ASN A 307 8.49 -11.15 -0.84
CA ASN A 307 8.49 -10.20 -1.96
C ASN A 307 8.76 -10.90 -3.30
N THR A 308 7.85 -11.77 -3.70
CA THR A 308 7.98 -12.62 -4.90
C THR A 308 6.63 -12.79 -5.59
N ASN A 309 6.62 -13.29 -6.82
CA ASN A 309 5.41 -13.57 -7.59
C ASN A 309 5.00 -15.05 -7.52
N VAL A 310 5.63 -15.85 -6.66
CA VAL A 310 5.25 -17.24 -6.40
C VAL A 310 3.80 -17.28 -5.95
N SER A 311 3.02 -18.15 -6.59
CA SER A 311 1.60 -18.37 -6.32
C SER A 311 1.36 -19.81 -5.88
N GLY A 312 0.12 -20.12 -5.49
CA GLY A 312 -0.29 -21.47 -5.13
C GLY A 312 -1.27 -21.49 -3.96
N ASN A 313 -2.03 -22.57 -3.85
CA ASN A 313 -3.02 -22.74 -2.81
C ASN A 313 -2.46 -23.61 -1.68
N LEU A 314 -2.26 -23.01 -0.51
CA LEU A 314 -1.69 -23.66 0.66
C LEU A 314 -2.54 -24.83 1.20
N SER A 315 -3.85 -24.84 0.97
CA SER A 315 -4.68 -25.99 1.37
C SER A 315 -4.29 -27.30 0.65
N LYS A 316 -3.64 -27.20 -0.51
CA LYS A 316 -3.17 -28.35 -1.29
C LYS A 316 -1.86 -28.94 -0.80
N ILE A 317 -1.12 -28.23 0.06
CA ILE A 317 0.17 -28.69 0.60
C ILE A 317 0.04 -29.24 2.02
N SER A 318 -1.17 -29.58 2.46
CA SER A 318 -1.42 -30.10 3.81
C SER A 318 -0.67 -31.40 4.14
N ALA A 319 -0.20 -32.13 3.13
CA ALA A 319 0.64 -33.32 3.28
C ALA A 319 2.14 -33.02 3.48
N TRP A 320 2.59 -31.78 3.27
CA TRP A 320 4.00 -31.42 3.42
C TRP A 320 4.41 -31.40 4.91
N PRO A 321 5.60 -31.95 5.26
CA PRO A 321 6.11 -31.97 6.63
C PRO A 321 6.74 -30.63 7.03
N ILE A 322 5.93 -29.56 7.04
CA ILE A 322 6.40 -28.19 7.26
C ILE A 322 6.84 -28.01 8.72
N THR A 323 8.11 -27.62 8.90
CA THR A 323 8.66 -27.15 10.19
C THR A 323 8.87 -25.64 10.19
N ILE A 324 9.10 -25.03 9.04
CA ILE A 324 9.20 -23.57 8.89
C ILE A 324 8.54 -23.17 7.58
N PHE A 325 7.54 -22.30 7.67
CA PHE A 325 6.95 -21.65 6.51
C PHE A 325 6.91 -20.15 6.76
N ILE A 326 7.53 -19.37 5.87
CA ILE A 326 7.53 -17.91 5.96
C ILE A 326 7.16 -17.35 4.60
N SER A 327 6.00 -16.74 4.48
CA SER A 327 5.61 -16.01 3.29
C SER A 327 5.16 -14.60 3.62
N VAL A 328 5.71 -13.64 2.88
CA VAL A 328 5.42 -12.20 3.00
C VAL A 328 5.31 -11.62 1.60
N ASN A 329 4.19 -10.99 1.27
CA ASN A 329 3.96 -10.38 -0.05
C ASN A 329 4.24 -11.36 -1.21
N ALA A 330 3.62 -12.54 -1.16
CA ALA A 330 3.54 -13.48 -2.27
C ALA A 330 2.09 -13.59 -2.76
N GLN A 331 1.82 -14.42 -3.77
CA GLN A 331 0.49 -14.59 -4.37
C GLN A 331 -0.17 -15.90 -3.90
N LEU A 332 -0.03 -16.25 -2.62
CA LEU A 332 -0.51 -17.52 -2.07
C LEU A 332 -1.95 -17.40 -1.59
N THR A 333 -2.74 -18.47 -1.77
CA THR A 333 -4.15 -18.53 -1.34
C THR A 333 -4.41 -19.66 -0.36
N PHE A 334 -5.59 -19.64 0.27
CA PHE A 334 -6.08 -20.72 1.12
C PHE A 334 -7.58 -20.96 0.89
N ASP A 335 -7.91 -21.73 -0.15
CA ASP A 335 -9.29 -21.72 -0.68
C ASP A 335 -10.21 -22.78 -0.05
N SER A 336 -9.68 -23.76 0.69
CA SER A 336 -10.46 -24.92 1.13
C SER A 336 -10.05 -25.38 2.52
N VAL A 337 -11.05 -25.77 3.32
CA VAL A 337 -10.83 -26.42 4.62
C VAL A 337 -10.29 -27.82 4.43
N VAL A 338 -9.16 -28.13 5.06
CA VAL A 338 -8.47 -29.42 5.01
C VAL A 338 -7.91 -29.77 6.39
N SER A 339 -7.68 -31.04 6.71
CA SER A 339 -6.94 -31.37 7.93
C SER A 339 -5.46 -31.06 7.72
N TRP A 340 -4.89 -30.13 8.49
CA TRP A 340 -3.48 -29.77 8.34
C TRP A 340 -2.75 -29.67 9.69
N THR A 341 -1.68 -30.45 9.84
CA THR A 341 -0.82 -30.45 11.03
C THR A 341 0.51 -29.77 10.72
N LEU A 342 0.89 -28.75 11.49
CA LEU A 342 2.18 -28.07 11.37
C LEU A 342 3.20 -28.58 12.39
N GLY A 343 4.47 -28.59 12.01
CA GLY A 343 5.61 -29.00 12.84
C GLY A 343 6.56 -27.88 13.24
N GLY A 344 6.11 -26.62 13.30
CA GLY A 344 6.92 -25.48 13.70
C GLY A 344 6.28 -24.12 13.38
N THR A 345 7.07 -23.17 12.91
CA THR A 345 6.61 -21.80 12.62
C THR A 345 5.88 -21.74 11.29
N PHE A 346 4.67 -21.17 11.29
CA PHE A 346 3.91 -20.86 10.08
C PHE A 346 3.59 -19.37 10.04
N PHE A 347 4.19 -18.66 9.10
CA PHE A 347 4.05 -17.23 8.89
C PHE A 347 3.58 -17.01 7.46
N ALA A 348 2.39 -16.46 7.27
CA ALA A 348 1.82 -16.17 5.94
C ALA A 348 1.15 -14.79 5.99
N SER A 349 1.96 -13.74 6.09
CA SER A 349 1.47 -12.36 6.15
C SER A 349 1.51 -11.70 4.77
N GLY A 350 0.74 -10.63 4.58
CA GLY A 350 0.81 -9.83 3.36
C GLY A 350 0.34 -10.53 2.07
N GLN A 351 -0.47 -11.59 2.19
CA GLN A 351 -0.99 -12.35 1.05
C GLN A 351 -2.30 -11.76 0.49
N ASN A 352 -2.84 -10.70 1.12
CA ASN A 352 -4.14 -10.11 0.82
C ASN A 352 -5.29 -11.13 0.88
N TRP A 353 -5.22 -12.08 1.82
CA TRP A 353 -6.27 -13.08 2.00
C TRP A 353 -7.62 -12.43 2.29
N THR A 354 -8.70 -13.03 1.77
CA THR A 354 -10.07 -12.70 2.16
C THR A 354 -10.40 -13.26 3.54
N PRO A 355 -11.43 -12.75 4.26
CA PRO A 355 -11.85 -13.31 5.54
C PRO A 355 -12.08 -14.83 5.48
N THR A 356 -12.72 -15.30 4.40
CA THR A 356 -12.96 -16.73 4.15
C THR A 356 -11.66 -17.54 4.07
N MET A 357 -10.62 -17.02 3.43
CA MET A 357 -9.33 -17.73 3.33
C MET A 357 -8.63 -17.82 4.69
N VAL A 358 -8.71 -16.74 5.48
CA VAL A 358 -8.20 -16.70 6.86
C VAL A 358 -8.94 -17.72 7.71
N ASP A 359 -10.27 -17.76 7.64
CA ASP A 359 -11.10 -18.71 8.38
C ASP A 359 -10.79 -20.16 7.97
N ASN A 360 -10.70 -20.43 6.67
CA ASN A 360 -10.37 -21.75 6.16
C ASN A 360 -9.01 -22.22 6.70
N CYS A 361 -8.01 -21.35 6.76
CA CYS A 361 -6.69 -21.66 7.30
C CYS A 361 -6.77 -22.04 8.78
N LEU A 362 -7.40 -21.20 9.61
CA LEU A 362 -7.55 -21.46 11.05
C LEU A 362 -8.32 -22.76 11.32
N ILE A 363 -9.45 -22.97 10.63
CA ILE A 363 -10.24 -24.20 10.74
C ILE A 363 -9.40 -25.41 10.35
N SER A 364 -8.60 -25.31 9.29
CA SER A 364 -7.76 -26.41 8.80
C SER A 364 -6.69 -26.83 9.81
N LEU A 365 -6.03 -25.84 10.42
CA LEU A 365 -4.99 -26.07 11.42
C LEU A 365 -5.56 -26.66 12.72
N ALA A 366 -6.76 -26.22 13.12
CA ALA A 366 -7.47 -26.78 14.26
C ALA A 366 -7.89 -28.24 14.01
N LEU A 367 -8.44 -28.53 12.83
CA LEU A 367 -8.82 -29.90 12.43
C LEU A 367 -7.64 -30.86 12.40
N GLY A 368 -6.46 -30.38 12.00
CA GLY A 368 -5.24 -31.18 12.01
C GLY A 368 -4.60 -31.36 13.40
N GLY A 369 -5.16 -30.77 14.46
CA GLY A 369 -4.65 -30.92 15.82
C GLY A 369 -3.25 -30.31 16.01
N THR A 370 -2.98 -29.18 15.37
CA THR A 370 -1.72 -28.45 15.55
C THR A 370 -1.58 -28.02 17.02
N THR A 371 -0.44 -28.33 17.67
CA THR A 371 -0.20 -28.06 19.10
C THR A 371 1.16 -27.41 19.33
N GLY A 372 1.23 -26.39 20.20
CA GLY A 372 2.48 -25.76 20.64
C GLY A 372 3.27 -25.01 19.55
N GLN A 373 2.61 -24.60 18.46
CA GLN A 373 3.24 -23.96 17.30
C GLN A 373 3.07 -22.43 17.29
N THR A 374 3.87 -21.76 16.48
CA THR A 374 3.76 -20.31 16.22
C THR A 374 3.09 -20.09 14.87
N ILE A 375 1.89 -19.53 14.88
CA ILE A 375 1.07 -19.26 13.69
C ILE A 375 0.90 -17.74 13.57
N ASN A 376 1.33 -17.15 12.46
CA ASN A 376 1.10 -15.74 12.16
C ASN A 376 0.55 -15.57 10.74
N ILE A 377 -0.71 -15.20 10.66
CA ILE A 377 -1.43 -14.94 9.40
C ILE A 377 -2.01 -13.52 9.38
N GLY A 378 -1.43 -12.60 10.15
CA GLY A 378 -1.79 -11.18 10.17
C GLY A 378 -1.20 -10.35 9.02
N GLY A 379 -0.92 -9.07 9.24
CA GLY A 379 -0.34 -8.17 8.25
C GLY A 379 -1.41 -7.55 7.33
N ASN A 380 -1.25 -7.62 6.01
CA ASN A 380 -2.27 -7.10 5.06
C ASN A 380 -3.38 -8.12 4.70
N ASN A 381 -3.39 -9.29 5.33
CA ASN A 381 -4.52 -10.20 5.18
C ASN A 381 -5.79 -9.55 5.73
N ALA A 382 -6.95 -9.90 5.19
CA ALA A 382 -8.19 -9.50 5.82
C ALA A 382 -8.29 -10.12 7.20
N ALA A 383 -9.22 -9.60 7.95
CA ALA A 383 -9.41 -9.97 9.32
C ALA A 383 -10.38 -11.19 9.38
N ARG A 384 -10.13 -12.15 10.27
CA ARG A 384 -10.91 -13.41 10.37
C ARG A 384 -12.38 -13.14 10.72
N SER A 385 -13.32 -14.02 10.34
CA SER A 385 -14.74 -13.87 10.70
C SER A 385 -15.14 -14.79 11.87
N SER A 386 -16.42 -14.71 12.27
CA SER A 386 -16.99 -15.59 13.30
C SER A 386 -16.98 -17.08 12.92
N ALA A 387 -16.80 -17.42 11.64
CA ALA A 387 -16.72 -18.80 11.16
C ALA A 387 -15.55 -19.58 11.77
N SER A 388 -14.47 -18.90 12.16
CA SER A 388 -13.28 -19.52 12.74
C SER A 388 -13.18 -19.44 14.26
N ASN A 389 -14.19 -18.92 14.97
CA ASN A 389 -14.15 -18.73 16.43
C ASN A 389 -13.82 -20.02 17.20
N ALA A 390 -14.50 -21.12 16.88
CA ALA A 390 -14.27 -22.42 17.53
C ALA A 390 -12.88 -22.98 17.23
N ALA A 391 -12.38 -22.77 16.01
CA ALA A 391 -11.04 -23.18 15.60
C ALA A 391 -9.96 -22.38 16.33
N MET A 392 -10.15 -21.07 16.47
CA MET A 392 -9.24 -20.20 17.22
C MET A 392 -9.13 -20.61 18.68
N ALA A 393 -10.26 -20.87 19.35
CA ALA A 393 -10.27 -21.38 20.73
C ALA A 393 -9.53 -22.72 20.84
N THR A 394 -9.79 -23.66 19.93
CA THR A 394 -9.12 -24.97 19.87
C THR A 394 -7.61 -24.82 19.72
N LEU A 395 -7.14 -23.92 18.85
CA LEU A 395 -5.72 -23.67 18.64
C LEU A 395 -5.05 -23.05 19.86
N ILE A 396 -5.70 -22.10 20.53
CA ILE A 396 -5.16 -21.48 21.75
C ILE A 396 -5.09 -22.51 22.89
N GLU A 397 -6.15 -23.30 23.10
CA GLU A 397 -6.19 -24.38 24.11
C GLU A 397 -5.11 -25.44 23.86
N ALA A 398 -4.79 -25.70 22.59
CA ALA A 398 -3.69 -26.58 22.18
C ALA A 398 -2.28 -25.97 22.39
N GLY A 399 -2.19 -24.79 23.01
CA GLY A 399 -0.94 -24.13 23.39
C GLY A 399 -0.22 -23.43 22.22
N ASN A 400 -0.92 -23.16 21.12
CA ASN A 400 -0.32 -22.44 19.99
C ASN A 400 -0.30 -20.92 20.26
N THR A 401 0.74 -20.24 19.78
CA THR A 401 0.79 -18.78 19.70
C THR A 401 0.21 -18.36 18.35
N VAL A 402 -0.98 -17.77 18.32
CA VAL A 402 -1.66 -17.37 17.08
C VAL A 402 -1.72 -15.84 16.97
N THR A 403 -1.22 -15.31 15.86
CA THR A 403 -1.33 -13.90 15.47
C THR A 403 -2.14 -13.80 14.19
N VAL A 404 -3.26 -13.09 14.22
CA VAL A 404 -4.19 -12.94 13.09
C VAL A 404 -4.85 -11.57 13.18
N ASN A 405 -5.26 -11.01 12.04
CA ASN A 405 -6.07 -9.80 12.03
C ASN A 405 -7.50 -10.17 12.44
N GLU A 406 -8.07 -9.44 13.40
CA GLU A 406 -9.39 -9.75 13.95
C GLU A 406 -10.49 -8.99 13.20
N GLY A 407 -11.34 -9.72 12.48
CA GLY A 407 -12.32 -9.15 11.56
C GLY A 407 -13.65 -9.04 12.21
N GLY A 408 -13.79 -8.01 13.06
CA GLY A 408 -15.08 -7.43 13.41
C GLY A 408 -16.22 -8.42 13.64
N VAL A 409 -15.98 -9.50 14.39
CA VAL A 409 -16.96 -9.98 15.36
C VAL A 409 -16.13 -10.26 16.59
N VAL A 410 -16.19 -9.29 17.49
CA VAL A 410 -15.88 -9.41 18.91
C VAL A 410 -16.51 -10.71 19.44
N GLY A 411 -16.34 -11.02 20.71
CA GLY A 411 -17.54 -11.47 21.41
C GLY A 411 -18.69 -10.47 21.26
N THR A 412 -19.25 -10.22 20.07
CA THR A 412 -20.37 -9.31 19.79
C THR A 412 -20.30 -7.87 20.34
N ALA A 413 -19.32 -7.46 21.14
CA ALA A 413 -19.34 -6.17 21.80
C ALA A 413 -18.87 -5.04 20.89
N PRO A 414 -19.64 -3.97 20.76
CA PRO A 414 -19.15 -2.70 20.25
C PRO A 414 -17.98 -2.12 21.07
N ILE A 415 -17.73 -2.61 22.29
CA ILE A 415 -16.76 -2.04 23.22
C ILE A 415 -15.58 -3.00 23.41
N SER A 416 -14.45 -2.63 22.80
CA SER A 416 -13.16 -3.31 22.95
C SER A 416 -12.08 -2.27 23.21
N LEU A 417 -11.37 -2.41 24.33
CA LEU A 417 -10.35 -1.47 24.80
C LEU A 417 -9.04 -2.21 25.09
N MET A 418 -7.92 -1.54 24.84
CA MET A 418 -6.58 -1.96 25.21
C MET A 418 -6.12 -1.15 26.42
N VAL A 419 -5.74 -1.83 27.49
CA VAL A 419 -5.28 -1.25 28.74
C VAL A 419 -3.78 -1.52 28.90
N VAL A 420 -2.94 -0.49 28.86
CA VAL A 420 -1.49 -0.57 29.06
C VAL A 420 -1.16 -0.30 30.53
N TYR A 421 -1.32 -1.31 31.37
CA TYR A 421 -1.18 -1.19 32.82
C TYR A 421 0.30 -1.05 33.24
N ASP A 422 0.59 -0.06 34.09
CA ASP A 422 1.95 0.28 34.53
C ASP A 422 2.37 -0.36 35.88
N GLY A 423 1.48 -1.13 36.52
CA GLY A 423 1.73 -1.75 37.82
C GLY A 423 1.19 -0.98 39.03
N ILE A 424 0.67 0.24 38.85
CA ILE A 424 0.15 1.09 39.94
C ILE A 424 -1.23 1.72 39.65
N THR A 425 -1.64 1.84 38.38
CA THR A 425 -2.86 2.56 37.96
C THR A 425 -4.09 1.66 37.78
N GLN A 426 -5.16 1.86 38.54
CA GLN A 426 -6.39 1.07 38.40
C GLN A 426 -7.18 1.44 37.14
N PHE A 427 -7.77 0.44 36.46
CA PHE A 427 -8.68 0.64 35.32
C PHE A 427 -10.14 0.68 35.78
N ASP A 428 -10.87 1.74 35.41
CA ASP A 428 -12.28 1.95 35.71
C ASP A 428 -13.10 1.96 34.41
N PHE A 429 -14.02 1.01 34.25
CA PHE A 429 -15.05 1.09 33.22
C PHE A 429 -16.38 1.50 33.85
N LYS A 430 -16.88 2.70 33.52
CA LYS A 430 -18.12 3.25 34.10
C LYS A 430 -19.25 3.18 33.09
N PHE A 431 -20.43 2.71 33.53
CA PHE A 431 -21.57 2.53 32.65
C PHE A 431 -22.92 2.63 33.37
N LYS A 432 -24.00 2.85 32.60
CA LYS A 432 -25.38 2.66 33.06
C LYS A 432 -26.06 1.60 32.20
N LEU A 433 -26.85 0.76 32.85
CA LEU A 433 -27.51 -0.40 32.26
C LEU A 433 -28.80 -0.72 33.04
N PRO A 434 -29.93 -1.07 32.39
CA PRO A 434 -31.15 -1.49 33.07
C PRO A 434 -30.92 -2.64 34.05
N ALA A 435 -31.63 -2.64 35.18
CA ALA A 435 -31.53 -3.69 36.20
C ALA A 435 -31.97 -5.09 35.71
N THR A 436 -32.66 -5.15 34.57
CA THR A 436 -33.05 -6.40 33.90
C THR A 436 -31.93 -7.02 33.06
N SER A 437 -30.87 -6.26 32.78
CA SER A 437 -29.84 -6.60 31.81
C SER A 437 -28.53 -6.93 32.54
N ASN A 438 -27.69 -7.78 31.94
CA ASN A 438 -26.40 -8.17 32.49
C ASN A 438 -25.28 -8.03 31.45
N LEU A 439 -24.14 -7.49 31.88
CA LEU A 439 -22.91 -7.52 31.11
C LEU A 439 -22.03 -8.67 31.57
N VAL A 440 -21.30 -9.26 30.63
CA VAL A 440 -20.14 -10.10 30.92
C VAL A 440 -18.92 -9.26 30.59
N ILE A 441 -18.08 -9.00 31.57
CA ILE A 441 -16.88 -8.18 31.41
C ILE A 441 -15.68 -9.11 31.41
N THR A 442 -14.85 -9.03 30.38
CA THR A 442 -13.57 -9.72 30.31
C THR A 442 -12.45 -8.70 30.45
N ASP A 443 -11.65 -8.87 31.50
CA ASP A 443 -10.61 -7.91 31.88
C ASP A 443 -9.29 -8.12 31.11
N GLY A 444 -9.16 -9.18 30.31
CA GLY A 444 -7.97 -9.43 29.48
C GLY A 444 -6.83 -10.14 30.21
N ASP A 445 -6.97 -10.43 31.50
CA ASP A 445 -6.12 -11.34 32.28
C ASP A 445 -6.72 -12.75 32.40
N GLY A 446 -7.81 -13.01 31.67
CA GLY A 446 -8.61 -14.24 31.73
C GLY A 446 -9.72 -14.21 32.77
N THR A 447 -9.87 -13.13 33.55
CA THR A 447 -10.99 -12.94 34.47
C THR A 447 -12.25 -12.54 33.70
N HIS A 448 -13.36 -13.20 34.03
CA HIS A 448 -14.69 -12.89 33.51
C HIS A 448 -15.63 -12.57 34.67
N THR A 449 -16.26 -11.40 34.64
CA THR A 449 -17.16 -10.91 35.68
C THR A 449 -18.54 -10.64 35.09
N VAL A 450 -19.59 -11.24 35.67
CA VAL A 450 -20.97 -10.88 35.31
C VAL A 450 -21.44 -9.73 36.20
N VAL A 451 -21.85 -8.61 35.60
CA VAL A 451 -22.31 -7.42 36.30
C VAL A 451 -23.73 -7.09 35.88
N ALA A 452 -24.65 -7.07 36.86
CA ALA A 452 -26.03 -6.67 36.65
C ALA A 452 -26.15 -5.14 36.57
N GLY A 453 -27.07 -4.66 35.73
CA GLY A 453 -27.39 -3.24 35.65
C GLY A 453 -28.05 -2.70 36.92
N GLN A 454 -28.10 -1.38 37.06
CA GLN A 454 -28.66 -0.67 38.22
C GLN A 454 -29.55 0.51 37.80
N ASP A 455 -30.23 0.36 36.67
CA ASP A 455 -31.08 1.37 36.04
C ASP A 455 -30.31 2.69 35.83
N ASP A 456 -30.74 3.77 36.47
CA ASP A 456 -30.15 5.10 36.34
C ASP A 456 -28.86 5.31 37.15
N THR A 457 -28.45 4.31 37.95
CA THR A 457 -27.24 4.40 38.78
C THR A 457 -26.00 4.12 37.94
N LEU A 458 -25.03 5.04 37.97
CA LEU A 458 -23.73 4.83 37.31
C LEU A 458 -22.94 3.74 38.05
N VAL A 459 -22.73 2.62 37.37
CA VAL A 459 -21.93 1.49 37.84
C VAL A 459 -20.47 1.73 37.47
N THR A 460 -19.53 1.37 38.36
CA THR A 460 -18.09 1.37 38.08
C THR A 460 -17.57 -0.05 38.24
N HIS A 461 -17.08 -0.64 37.16
CA HIS A 461 -16.28 -1.87 37.19
C HIS A 461 -14.81 -1.49 37.31
N THR A 462 -14.11 -2.12 38.25
CA THR A 462 -12.78 -1.67 38.68
C THR A 462 -11.80 -2.83 38.64
N THR A 463 -10.77 -2.72 37.80
CA THR A 463 -9.84 -3.82 37.52
C THR A 463 -8.42 -3.44 37.89
N SER A 464 -7.72 -4.37 38.54
CA SER A 464 -6.30 -4.25 38.86
C SER A 464 -5.58 -5.51 38.39
N TYR A 465 -4.47 -5.34 37.68
CA TYR A 465 -3.72 -6.45 37.12
C TYR A 465 -2.55 -6.84 38.03
N ALA A 466 -2.19 -8.12 38.03
CA ALA A 466 -1.13 -8.65 38.89
C ALA A 466 0.27 -8.12 38.54
N SER A 467 0.48 -7.70 37.30
CA SER A 467 1.74 -7.18 36.79
C SER A 467 1.53 -6.14 35.69
N ALA A 468 2.50 -5.26 35.49
CA ALA A 468 2.53 -4.36 34.34
C ALA A 468 2.46 -5.16 33.02
N GLY A 469 1.72 -4.64 32.04
CA GLY A 469 1.46 -5.33 30.78
C GLY A 469 0.32 -4.73 29.98
N THR A 470 0.08 -5.30 28.80
CA THR A 470 -1.04 -4.94 27.92
C THR A 470 -2.15 -5.95 28.09
N TYR A 471 -3.35 -5.46 28.39
CA TYR A 471 -4.56 -6.26 28.61
C TYR A 471 -5.66 -5.81 27.67
N TYR A 472 -6.46 -6.77 27.17
CA TYR A 472 -7.57 -6.49 26.27
C TYR A 472 -8.88 -6.63 27.02
N PHE A 473 -9.51 -5.50 27.27
CA PHE A 473 -10.82 -5.40 27.89
C PHE A 473 -11.91 -5.47 26.83
N TYR A 474 -12.88 -6.36 27.01
CA TYR A 474 -14.07 -6.39 26.18
C TYR A 474 -15.30 -6.78 27.00
N ILE A 475 -16.45 -6.32 26.53
CA ILE A 475 -17.75 -6.58 27.17
C ILE A 475 -18.48 -7.63 26.33
N GLU A 476 -19.42 -8.36 26.89
CA GLU A 476 -20.38 -9.20 26.18
C GLU A 476 -21.71 -9.15 26.95
N GLY A 477 -22.71 -9.94 26.52
CA GLY A 477 -24.03 -9.97 27.16
C GLY A 477 -24.97 -8.90 26.60
N ASP A 478 -25.76 -8.26 27.46
CA ASP A 478 -26.82 -7.31 27.08
C ASP A 478 -26.26 -5.89 26.79
N TYR A 479 -25.11 -5.81 26.12
CA TYR A 479 -24.40 -4.55 25.88
C TYR A 479 -25.19 -3.54 25.04
N LEU A 480 -26.18 -3.99 24.25
CA LEU A 480 -27.05 -3.11 23.46
C LEU A 480 -27.96 -2.24 24.34
N ASP A 481 -28.16 -2.61 25.61
CA ASP A 481 -28.97 -1.85 26.56
C ASP A 481 -28.17 -0.77 27.30
N LEU A 482 -26.88 -0.62 26.99
CA LEU A 482 -26.04 0.43 27.57
C LEU A 482 -26.57 1.82 27.21
N THR A 483 -26.75 2.64 28.23
CA THR A 483 -27.17 4.05 28.07
C THR A 483 -26.01 5.02 28.32
N VAL A 484 -25.02 4.65 29.13
CA VAL A 484 -23.85 5.50 29.40
C VAL A 484 -22.59 4.67 29.30
N ILE A 485 -21.55 5.24 28.68
CA ILE A 485 -20.16 4.75 28.73
C ILE A 485 -19.26 5.89 29.15
N ASN A 486 -18.42 5.66 30.15
CA ASN A 486 -17.42 6.61 30.59
C ASN A 486 -16.08 5.92 30.94
N VAL A 487 -15.05 6.26 30.18
CA VAL A 487 -13.67 5.77 30.32
C VAL A 487 -12.68 6.93 30.50
N SER A 488 -13.14 8.02 31.10
CA SER A 488 -12.35 9.25 31.24
C SER A 488 -11.24 9.15 32.28
N LEU A 489 -10.23 10.03 32.16
CA LEU A 489 -9.10 10.23 33.06
C LEU A 489 -8.16 9.02 33.16
N GLN A 490 -8.01 8.29 32.06
CA GLN A 490 -7.25 7.04 31.98
C GLN A 490 -6.39 7.00 30.70
N GLU A 491 -5.28 7.73 30.71
CA GLU A 491 -4.38 7.88 29.54
C GLU A 491 -3.74 6.55 29.09
N PHE A 492 -3.70 5.56 29.98
CA PHE A 492 -3.21 4.21 29.70
C PHE A 492 -4.24 3.31 29.00
N VAL A 493 -5.46 3.81 28.77
CA VAL A 493 -6.53 3.11 28.04
C VAL A 493 -6.61 3.65 26.63
N SER A 494 -6.67 2.76 25.65
CA SER A 494 -6.90 3.08 24.25
C SER A 494 -7.92 2.11 23.66
N GLY A 495 -8.46 2.40 22.49
CA GLY A 495 -9.44 1.52 21.86
C GLY A 495 -10.15 2.18 20.70
N ASP A 496 -10.60 1.35 19.75
CA ASP A 496 -11.38 1.79 18.61
C ASP A 496 -12.84 2.00 19.02
N VAL A 497 -13.35 3.21 18.86
CA VAL A 497 -14.75 3.55 19.15
C VAL A 497 -15.67 3.42 17.93
N SER A 498 -15.17 3.10 16.74
CA SER A 498 -15.98 3.02 15.51
C SER A 498 -17.17 2.05 15.62
N GLY A 499 -17.03 1.00 16.43
CA GLY A 499 -18.10 0.04 16.71
C GLY A 499 -19.24 0.56 17.60
N TRP A 500 -19.01 1.66 18.34
CA TRP A 500 -19.97 2.20 19.31
C TRP A 500 -21.24 2.73 18.64
N GLY A 501 -21.19 3.05 17.34
CA GLY A 501 -22.38 3.42 16.56
C GLY A 501 -23.46 2.33 16.48
N THR A 502 -23.21 1.11 16.97
CA THR A 502 -24.23 0.05 17.09
C THR A 502 -25.00 0.08 18.42
N LEU A 503 -24.56 0.87 19.40
CA LEU A 503 -25.16 1.02 20.73
C LEU A 503 -26.35 1.97 20.70
N ILE A 504 -27.42 1.60 19.99
CA ILE A 504 -28.55 2.50 19.69
C ILE A 504 -29.23 3.14 20.92
N ASN A 505 -29.10 2.56 22.11
CA ASN A 505 -29.64 3.08 23.36
C ASN A 505 -28.70 4.04 24.10
N LEU A 506 -27.49 4.27 23.58
CA LEU A 506 -26.48 5.11 24.22
C LEU A 506 -26.93 6.58 24.23
N THR A 507 -27.05 7.14 25.43
CA THR A 507 -27.37 8.54 25.69
C THR A 507 -26.11 9.36 26.00
N GLU A 508 -25.07 8.76 26.58
CA GLU A 508 -23.82 9.45 26.90
C GLU A 508 -22.58 8.63 26.53
N ALA A 509 -21.67 9.23 25.75
CA ALA A 509 -20.37 8.66 25.38
C ALA A 509 -19.23 9.57 25.85
N ILE A 510 -18.42 9.12 26.82
CA ILE A 510 -17.44 9.97 27.51
C ILE A 510 -16.06 9.28 27.56
N GLY A 511 -15.02 9.96 27.09
CA GLY A 511 -13.65 9.47 27.07
C GLY A 511 -12.60 10.57 27.18
N VAL A 512 -12.75 11.49 28.13
CA VAL A 512 -11.82 12.62 28.30
C VAL A 512 -10.44 12.12 28.76
N LEU A 513 -9.35 12.62 28.18
CA LEU A 513 -7.97 12.25 28.55
C LEU A 513 -7.75 10.73 28.47
N SER A 514 -8.00 10.17 27.29
CA SER A 514 -7.83 8.74 27.00
C SER A 514 -7.17 8.56 25.63
N GLY A 515 -6.54 7.41 25.39
CA GLY A 515 -5.97 7.01 24.10
C GLY A 515 -7.01 6.47 23.10
N LEU A 516 -8.29 6.85 23.23
CA LEU A 516 -9.33 6.41 22.31
C LEU A 516 -9.07 6.93 20.89
N TYR A 517 -9.42 6.10 19.92
CA TYR A 517 -9.29 6.40 18.50
C TYR A 517 -10.44 5.80 17.70
N GLY A 518 -10.53 6.12 16.41
CA GLY A 518 -11.53 5.55 15.51
C GLY A 518 -12.32 6.59 14.76
N ASN A 519 -12.97 6.16 13.67
CA ASN A 519 -13.90 6.98 12.90
C ASN A 519 -15.30 6.94 13.53
N ILE A 520 -15.84 8.09 13.91
CA ILE A 520 -17.15 8.22 14.57
C ILE A 520 -18.32 8.48 13.61
N ASP A 521 -18.14 8.38 12.28
CA ASP A 521 -19.22 8.57 11.30
C ASP A 521 -20.42 7.62 11.52
N SER A 522 -20.18 6.45 12.13
CA SER A 522 -21.22 5.48 12.49
C SER A 522 -22.17 5.98 13.59
N PHE A 523 -21.83 7.06 14.30
CA PHE A 523 -22.62 7.60 15.40
C PHE A 523 -23.91 8.28 14.92
N VAL A 524 -24.09 8.45 13.60
CA VAL A 524 -25.38 8.81 12.99
C VAL A 524 -26.54 7.92 13.45
N ASN A 525 -26.25 6.68 13.86
CA ASN A 525 -27.23 5.71 14.33
C ASN A 525 -27.66 5.92 15.80
N LEU A 526 -26.94 6.74 16.56
CA LEU A 526 -27.16 6.94 18.00
C LEU A 526 -28.22 8.02 18.24
N THR A 527 -29.44 7.79 17.77
CA THR A 527 -30.52 8.80 17.77
C THR A 527 -30.98 9.25 19.17
N SER A 528 -30.56 8.55 20.22
CA SER A 528 -30.83 8.87 21.63
C SER A 528 -29.66 9.58 22.33
N LEU A 529 -28.57 9.85 21.62
CA LEU A 529 -27.37 10.46 22.19
C LEU A 529 -27.67 11.91 22.62
N VAL A 530 -27.38 12.21 23.89
CA VAL A 530 -27.56 13.52 24.52
C VAL A 530 -26.20 14.19 24.73
N LEU A 531 -25.19 13.41 25.08
CA LEU A 531 -23.84 13.91 25.36
C LEU A 531 -22.78 13.06 24.68
N ILE A 532 -21.88 13.72 23.96
CA ILE A 532 -20.60 13.16 23.52
C ILE A 532 -19.47 14.04 24.02
N ASN A 533 -18.48 13.41 24.65
CA ASN A 533 -17.34 14.10 25.22
C ASN A 533 -16.03 13.31 25.03
N PHE A 534 -15.36 13.58 23.91
CA PHE A 534 -14.01 13.08 23.62
C PHE A 534 -13.03 14.25 23.56
N ALA A 535 -12.64 14.71 24.75
CA ALA A 535 -11.63 15.76 24.87
C ALA A 535 -10.22 15.16 25.00
N ILE A 536 -9.28 15.72 24.24
CA ILE A 536 -7.86 15.35 24.22
C ILE A 536 -7.70 13.90 23.72
N CYS A 537 -8.39 13.58 22.63
CA CYS A 537 -8.36 12.26 21.98
C CYS A 537 -7.98 12.43 20.50
N PRO A 538 -6.69 12.63 20.17
CA PRO A 538 -6.26 12.98 18.81
C PRO A 538 -6.49 11.88 17.78
N GLY A 539 -6.68 10.62 18.23
CA GLY A 539 -7.00 9.48 17.35
C GLY A 539 -8.47 9.40 16.92
N ILE A 540 -9.34 10.22 17.49
CA ILE A 540 -10.75 10.32 17.10
C ILE A 540 -10.83 11.12 15.81
N ILE A 541 -11.41 10.53 14.76
CA ILE A 541 -11.51 11.10 13.42
C ILE A 541 -12.94 10.96 12.88
N GLY A 542 -13.24 11.60 11.75
CA GLY A 542 -14.54 11.54 11.09
C GLY A 542 -15.03 12.91 10.65
N ASN A 543 -16.27 12.95 10.17
CA ASN A 543 -16.95 14.16 9.73
C ASN A 543 -18.09 14.50 10.70
N ILE A 544 -18.04 15.66 11.37
CA ILE A 544 -19.03 16.05 12.40
C ILE A 544 -20.48 16.17 11.90
N ASN A 545 -20.70 16.26 10.58
CA ASN A 545 -22.02 16.56 10.01
C ASN A 545 -23.06 15.46 10.27
N TRP A 546 -22.68 14.24 10.69
CA TRP A 546 -23.66 13.24 11.15
C TRP A 546 -24.46 13.72 12.36
N ALA A 547 -23.89 14.60 13.19
CA ALA A 547 -24.50 15.05 14.42
C ALA A 547 -25.79 15.86 14.19
N LYS A 548 -25.97 16.46 13.01
CA LYS A 548 -27.20 17.19 12.65
C LYS A 548 -28.47 16.33 12.69
N SER A 549 -28.32 15.01 12.60
CA SER A 549 -29.43 14.05 12.67
C SER A 549 -29.80 13.65 14.10
N ILE A 550 -29.00 14.04 15.10
CA ILE A 550 -29.17 13.66 16.50
C ILE A 550 -29.87 14.80 17.25
N THR A 551 -31.19 14.89 17.12
CA THR A 551 -31.97 16.03 17.66
C THR A 551 -32.04 16.09 19.19
N THR A 552 -31.61 15.04 19.88
CA THR A 552 -31.50 14.94 21.35
C THR A 552 -30.21 15.52 21.90
N LEU A 553 -29.25 15.86 21.03
CA LEU A 553 -27.91 16.26 21.43
C LEU A 553 -27.93 17.62 22.15
N ASP A 554 -27.44 17.60 23.38
CA ASP A 554 -27.31 18.74 24.28
C ASP A 554 -25.85 19.21 24.35
N THR A 555 -24.93 18.26 24.57
CA THR A 555 -23.50 18.53 24.72
C THR A 555 -22.72 17.80 23.63
N PHE A 556 -22.10 18.57 22.73
CA PHE A 556 -21.19 18.10 21.68
C PHE A 556 -19.79 18.63 21.98
N ARG A 557 -18.99 17.84 22.71
CA ARG A 557 -17.64 18.21 23.14
C ARG A 557 -16.58 17.29 22.53
N LEU A 558 -15.91 17.78 21.51
CA LEU A 558 -14.80 17.11 20.85
C LEU A 558 -13.66 18.13 20.86
N GLN A 559 -12.52 17.77 21.46
CA GLN A 559 -11.45 18.75 21.69
C GLN A 559 -10.11 18.14 21.32
N GLY A 560 -9.36 18.81 20.44
CA GLY A 560 -8.04 18.36 19.99
C GLY A 560 -8.08 16.99 19.32
N THR A 561 -9.15 16.72 18.56
CA THR A 561 -9.36 15.50 17.78
C THR A 561 -8.93 15.72 16.32
N GLY A 562 -8.98 14.68 15.51
CA GLY A 562 -8.75 14.73 14.06
C GLY A 562 -10.04 14.90 13.24
N LEU A 563 -11.08 15.53 13.82
CA LEU A 563 -12.37 15.71 13.15
C LEU A 563 -12.32 16.78 12.06
N SER A 564 -13.20 16.58 11.08
CA SER A 564 -13.46 17.48 9.96
C SER A 564 -14.96 17.75 9.82
N GLY A 565 -15.35 18.63 8.90
CA GLY A 565 -16.76 18.91 8.59
C GLY A 565 -17.15 20.36 8.88
N ASP A 566 -18.40 20.69 8.59
CA ASP A 566 -18.92 22.04 8.70
C ASP A 566 -19.83 22.18 9.92
N ALA A 567 -19.35 22.87 10.94
CA ALA A 567 -20.09 23.09 12.17
C ALA A 567 -21.34 23.95 11.95
N SER A 568 -21.43 24.69 10.84
CA SER A 568 -22.63 25.43 10.49
C SER A 568 -23.84 24.53 10.27
N GLU A 569 -23.64 23.26 9.87
CA GLU A 569 -24.73 22.29 9.66
C GLU A 569 -25.45 21.87 10.96
N LEU A 570 -24.88 22.20 12.12
CA LEU A 570 -25.45 21.88 13.43
C LEU A 570 -26.53 22.89 13.89
N PHE A 571 -26.81 23.93 13.08
CA PHE A 571 -27.75 25.01 13.40
C PHE A 571 -29.19 24.55 13.75
N GLY A 572 -29.59 23.36 13.31
CA GLY A 572 -30.92 22.79 13.53
C GLY A 572 -31.11 22.10 14.89
N LEU A 573 -30.04 21.97 15.70
CA LEU A 573 -30.06 21.26 16.97
C LEU A 573 -30.54 22.16 18.11
N THR A 574 -31.86 22.26 18.28
CA THR A 574 -32.49 23.21 19.22
C THR A 574 -32.28 22.91 20.70
N LEU A 575 -31.83 21.70 21.05
CA LEU A 575 -31.52 21.30 22.44
C LEU A 575 -30.05 21.50 22.81
N MET A 576 -29.20 21.92 21.87
CA MET A 576 -27.77 22.07 22.12
C MET A 576 -27.51 23.20 23.13
N GLU A 577 -26.79 22.90 24.20
CA GLU A 577 -26.33 23.85 25.22
C GLU A 577 -24.79 24.01 25.17
N HIS A 578 -24.07 23.00 24.69
CA HIS A 578 -22.61 23.05 24.62
C HIS A 578 -22.10 22.52 23.27
N LEU A 579 -21.50 23.41 22.47
CA LEU A 579 -20.80 23.10 21.22
C LEU A 579 -19.32 23.43 21.41
N ILE A 580 -18.50 22.42 21.63
CA ILE A 580 -17.08 22.57 21.93
C ILE A 580 -16.31 21.73 20.91
N LEU A 581 -15.63 22.39 19.97
CA LEU A 581 -14.78 21.81 18.92
C LEU A 581 -13.33 22.30 19.02
N ASN A 582 -12.92 22.68 20.23
CA ASN A 582 -11.67 23.40 20.47
C ASN A 582 -10.45 22.60 19.95
N GLY A 583 -9.65 23.20 19.07
CA GLY A 583 -8.45 22.59 18.51
C GLY A 583 -8.70 21.61 17.36
N ASP A 584 -9.93 21.45 16.88
CA ASP A 584 -10.27 20.61 15.73
C ASP A 584 -10.02 21.37 14.41
N LYS A 585 -8.77 21.34 13.96
CA LYS A 585 -8.22 22.23 12.90
C LYS A 585 -8.80 22.07 11.51
N ALA A 586 -9.57 21.02 11.25
CA ALA A 586 -10.20 20.75 9.95
C ALA A 586 -11.70 21.06 9.94
N VAL A 587 -12.23 21.63 11.03
CA VAL A 587 -13.61 22.12 11.10
C VAL A 587 -13.73 23.44 10.34
N THR A 588 -14.82 23.56 9.56
CA THR A 588 -15.19 24.78 8.84
C THR A 588 -16.47 25.38 9.42
N PHE A 589 -16.77 26.62 9.01
CA PHE A 589 -18.02 27.28 9.37
C PHE A 589 -18.54 28.17 8.24
N ASP A 590 -19.64 27.75 7.61
CA ASP A 590 -20.37 28.55 6.62
C ASP A 590 -21.46 29.43 7.26
N PHE A 591 -21.93 30.45 6.52
CA PHE A 591 -22.97 31.35 7.03
C PHE A 591 -24.34 30.68 7.03
N VAL A 592 -25.03 30.74 8.17
CA VAL A 592 -26.43 30.34 8.32
C VAL A 592 -27.26 31.48 8.91
N THR A 593 -28.51 31.60 8.47
CA THR A 593 -29.37 32.75 8.84
C THR A 593 -29.94 32.64 10.25
N VAL A 594 -30.04 31.43 10.80
CA VAL A 594 -30.55 31.15 12.14
C VAL A 594 -29.69 30.06 12.75
N PHE A 595 -28.97 30.38 13.81
CA PHE A 595 -28.31 29.42 14.68
C PHE A 595 -28.91 29.56 16.07
N ASN A 596 -29.60 28.52 16.54
CA ASN A 596 -30.30 28.54 17.83
C ASN A 596 -29.58 27.64 18.82
N MET A 597 -29.19 28.21 19.95
CA MET A 597 -28.48 27.50 21.00
C MET A 597 -28.58 28.29 22.31
N THR A 598 -28.33 27.63 23.43
CA THR A 598 -28.06 28.29 24.71
C THR A 598 -26.66 27.89 25.21
N GLY A 599 -26.17 28.50 26.28
CA GLY A 599 -24.91 28.06 26.90
C GLY A 599 -23.65 28.50 26.16
N SER A 600 -22.89 27.55 25.63
CA SER A 600 -21.46 27.73 25.31
C SER A 600 -21.05 27.23 23.92
N ILE A 601 -20.50 28.11 23.10
CA ILE A 601 -19.89 27.80 21.79
C ILE A 601 -18.38 28.03 21.88
N TYR A 602 -17.58 26.99 21.72
CA TYR A 602 -16.13 27.04 21.75
C TYR A 602 -15.56 26.44 20.46
N LEU A 603 -15.27 27.31 19.49
CA LEU A 603 -14.53 26.99 18.27
C LEU A 603 -13.11 27.58 18.34
N HIS A 604 -12.53 27.60 19.54
CA HIS A 604 -11.17 28.08 19.80
C HIS A 604 -10.15 27.20 19.07
N ASP A 605 -9.04 27.77 18.60
CA ASP A 605 -7.93 27.01 17.96
C ASP A 605 -8.33 26.11 16.75
N CYS A 606 -9.45 26.40 16.09
CA CYS A 606 -9.96 25.62 14.96
C CYS A 606 -9.34 25.97 13.60
N ASN A 607 -8.38 26.90 13.56
CA ASN A 607 -7.79 27.45 12.31
C ASN A 607 -8.82 28.06 11.34
N LEU A 608 -9.92 28.62 11.87
CA LEU A 608 -10.94 29.27 11.04
C LEU A 608 -10.35 30.46 10.27
N THR A 609 -10.71 30.57 9.00
CA THR A 609 -10.36 31.75 8.18
C THR A 609 -11.17 32.98 8.62
N SER A 610 -10.72 34.20 8.30
CA SER A 610 -11.46 35.42 8.67
C SER A 610 -12.90 35.42 8.14
N THR A 611 -13.11 34.87 6.94
CA THR A 611 -14.46 34.70 6.36
C THR A 611 -15.32 33.74 7.19
N MET A 612 -14.77 32.63 7.67
CA MET A 612 -15.49 31.68 8.52
C MET A 612 -15.80 32.27 9.89
N VAL A 613 -14.86 33.00 10.49
CA VAL A 613 -15.09 33.74 11.75
C VAL A 613 -16.21 34.76 11.59
N ASP A 614 -16.19 35.54 10.49
CA ASP A 614 -17.25 36.51 10.19
C ASP A 614 -18.61 35.85 9.95
N ASN A 615 -18.62 34.69 9.26
CA ASN A 615 -19.84 33.90 9.05
C ASN A 615 -20.40 33.38 10.38
N ALA A 616 -19.56 32.88 11.27
CA ALA A 616 -19.96 32.41 12.60
C ALA A 616 -20.59 33.54 13.42
N LEU A 617 -19.90 34.69 13.54
CA LEU A 617 -20.42 35.85 14.26
C LEU A 617 -21.78 36.33 13.73
N LYS A 618 -21.94 36.38 12.40
CA LYS A 618 -23.24 36.73 11.78
C LYS A 618 -24.33 35.69 12.04
N SER A 619 -23.97 34.42 12.06
CA SER A 619 -24.92 33.32 12.29
C SER A 619 -25.43 33.30 13.74
N PHE A 620 -24.59 33.74 14.67
CA PHE A 620 -24.89 33.77 16.11
C PHE A 620 -25.67 35.01 16.57
N VAL A 621 -25.95 35.98 15.70
CA VAL A 621 -26.45 37.31 16.08
C VAL A 621 -27.72 37.32 16.96
N ASN A 622 -28.54 36.26 16.89
CA ASN A 622 -29.77 36.12 17.66
C ASN A 622 -29.59 35.43 19.03
N LEU A 623 -28.38 34.94 19.34
CA LEU A 623 -28.07 34.32 20.62
C LEU A 623 -28.12 35.38 21.73
N THR A 624 -28.47 34.94 22.94
CA THR A 624 -28.56 35.78 24.15
C THR A 624 -27.91 35.05 25.32
N GLY A 625 -27.14 35.77 26.14
CA GLY A 625 -26.51 35.22 27.35
C GLY A 625 -25.54 34.04 27.13
N CYS A 626 -25.08 33.80 25.90
CA CYS A 626 -24.17 32.70 25.57
C CYS A 626 -22.71 33.08 25.77
N ASN A 627 -21.85 32.08 25.99
CA ASN A 627 -20.40 32.24 25.96
C ASN A 627 -19.86 31.75 24.61
N ILE A 628 -19.32 32.65 23.80
CA ILE A 628 -18.85 32.41 22.44
C ILE A 628 -17.34 32.63 22.41
N ASP A 629 -16.58 31.59 22.12
CA ASP A 629 -15.13 31.64 21.97
C ASP A 629 -14.70 31.18 20.57
N LEU A 630 -14.23 32.15 19.79
CA LEU A 630 -13.64 32.02 18.46
C LEU A 630 -12.16 32.45 18.46
N GLY A 631 -11.51 32.46 19.64
CA GLY A 631 -10.11 32.90 19.80
C GLY A 631 -9.06 31.86 19.39
N GLY A 632 -7.86 32.03 19.93
CA GLY A 632 -6.73 31.10 19.72
C GLY A 632 -6.05 31.31 18.37
N ASN A 633 -5.85 30.24 17.61
CA ASN A 633 -5.21 30.23 16.30
C ASN A 633 -6.16 30.55 15.13
N ASN A 634 -7.42 30.88 15.41
CA ASN A 634 -8.33 31.38 14.37
C ASN A 634 -7.86 32.72 13.82
N ALA A 635 -8.18 33.02 12.56
CA ALA A 635 -7.91 34.33 12.01
C ALA A 635 -8.74 35.43 12.70
N PRO A 636 -8.27 36.69 12.72
CA PRO A 636 -9.06 37.79 13.26
C PRO A 636 -10.39 37.99 12.51
N MET A 637 -11.43 38.44 13.23
CA MET A 637 -12.65 38.98 12.61
C MET A 637 -12.31 40.19 11.72
N THR A 638 -13.15 40.48 10.74
CA THR A 638 -13.03 41.69 9.90
C THR A 638 -14.15 42.68 10.21
N ALA A 639 -14.04 43.89 9.64
CA ALA A 639 -15.12 44.88 9.66
C ALA A 639 -16.48 44.34 9.12
N ALA A 640 -16.49 43.26 8.33
CA ALA A 640 -17.72 42.70 7.77
C ALA A 640 -18.64 42.04 8.80
N SER A 641 -18.15 41.66 9.98
CA SER A 641 -18.94 41.07 11.07
C SER A 641 -19.05 41.95 12.32
N ALA A 642 -18.54 43.18 12.26
CA ALA A 642 -18.49 44.08 13.42
C ALA A 642 -19.88 44.49 13.96
N ASP A 643 -20.88 44.70 13.09
CA ASP A 643 -22.26 44.94 13.52
C ASP A 643 -22.84 43.71 14.27
N ALA A 644 -22.53 42.49 13.81
CA ALA A 644 -22.97 41.26 14.46
C ALA A 644 -22.28 41.07 15.81
N TYR A 645 -20.97 41.35 15.89
CA TYR A 645 -20.21 41.33 17.14
C TYR A 645 -20.79 42.30 18.19
N LEU A 646 -21.11 43.54 17.81
CA LEU A 646 -21.75 44.50 18.72
C LEU A 646 -23.13 44.03 19.19
N THR A 647 -23.92 43.48 18.27
CA THR A 647 -25.26 42.95 18.59
C THR A 647 -25.17 41.79 19.58
N LEU A 648 -24.20 40.89 19.40
CA LEU A 648 -23.94 39.80 20.34
C LEU A 648 -23.61 40.32 21.74
N LEU A 649 -22.74 41.32 21.87
CA LEU A 649 -22.43 41.93 23.17
C LEU A 649 -23.66 42.60 23.79
N ALA A 650 -24.46 43.32 22.99
CA ALA A 650 -25.69 43.96 23.46
C ALA A 650 -26.76 42.96 23.94
N ASN A 651 -26.78 41.77 23.35
CA ASN A 651 -27.62 40.64 23.76
C ASN A 651 -27.11 39.92 25.04
N GLY A 652 -26.07 40.47 25.70
CA GLY A 652 -25.51 39.92 26.93
C GLY A 652 -24.62 38.70 26.74
N ASN A 653 -24.16 38.43 25.51
CA ASN A 653 -23.22 37.34 25.26
C ASN A 653 -21.79 37.75 25.66
N THR A 654 -21.01 36.78 26.15
CA THR A 654 -19.55 36.93 26.26
C THR A 654 -18.94 36.46 24.95
N VAL A 655 -18.17 37.31 24.28
CA VAL A 655 -17.56 36.99 22.97
C VAL A 655 -16.05 37.17 23.02
N THR A 656 -15.32 36.07 22.85
CA THR A 656 -13.87 36.05 22.67
C THR A 656 -13.56 35.81 21.20
N VAL A 657 -12.89 36.76 20.55
CA VAL A 657 -12.50 36.66 19.13
C VAL A 657 -11.21 37.44 18.88
N ASN A 658 -10.38 36.94 17.97
CA ASN A 658 -9.17 37.63 17.55
C ASN A 658 -9.52 38.91 16.75
N GLN A 659 -8.78 39.99 16.97
CA GLN A 659 -9.06 41.31 16.40
C GLN A 659 -7.80 41.91 15.81
N THR A 660 -7.92 42.54 14.64
CA THR A 660 -6.85 43.39 14.08
C THR A 660 -7.17 44.84 14.44
N LEU A 661 -6.28 45.49 15.18
CA LEU A 661 -6.47 46.88 15.60
C LEU A 661 -5.57 47.82 14.79
N GLY A 662 -6.11 48.98 14.45
CA GLY A 662 -5.39 50.07 13.81
C GLY A 662 -4.45 50.82 14.76
N ALA A 663 -3.93 51.95 14.28
CA ALA A 663 -3.10 52.82 15.10
C ALA A 663 -3.88 53.40 16.28
N GLU A 664 -3.17 53.75 17.37
CA GLU A 664 -3.74 54.51 18.47
C GLU A 664 -4.22 55.88 17.97
N LEU A 665 -5.46 56.24 18.30
CA LEU A 665 -6.03 57.54 17.96
C LEU A 665 -5.90 58.54 19.11
N HIS A 666 -5.77 58.06 20.35
CA HIS A 666 -5.48 58.91 21.50
C HIS A 666 -3.97 59.17 21.62
N VAL A 667 -3.43 60.04 20.76
CA VAL A 667 -1.98 60.35 20.68
C VAL A 667 -1.62 61.81 20.97
N GLY A 668 -2.54 62.57 21.57
CA GLY A 668 -2.31 63.99 21.87
C GLY A 668 -1.14 64.19 22.85
N PRO A 669 -0.36 65.29 22.74
CA PRO A 669 0.81 65.57 23.60
C PRO A 669 0.50 65.81 25.09
N ASN A 670 -0.75 65.63 25.50
CA ASN A 670 -1.30 65.95 26.82
C ASN A 670 -2.02 64.74 27.46
N ALA A 671 -1.72 63.53 27.01
CA ALA A 671 -2.44 62.34 27.41
C ALA A 671 -1.84 61.75 28.69
N ALA A 672 -2.18 62.34 29.83
CA ALA A 672 -1.86 61.85 31.17
C ALA A 672 -2.37 60.42 31.46
N SER A 673 -3.09 59.81 30.51
CA SER A 673 -3.63 58.46 30.51
C SER A 673 -3.29 57.69 29.22
N ASP A 674 -2.25 58.07 28.46
CA ASP A 674 -1.88 57.39 27.18
C ASP A 674 -1.24 56.02 27.44
N PRO A 675 -1.78 54.93 26.85
CA PRO A 675 -1.19 53.59 26.92
C PRO A 675 0.24 53.48 26.34
N ASN A 676 0.66 54.41 25.49
CA ASN A 676 1.99 54.39 24.85
C ASN A 676 3.08 55.10 25.68
N GLY A 677 2.75 55.56 26.89
CA GLY A 677 3.72 56.13 27.83
C GLY A 677 4.11 57.59 27.55
N ASN A 678 3.34 58.32 26.74
CA ASN A 678 3.50 59.77 26.57
C ASN A 678 2.77 60.55 27.68
N GLU A 679 2.90 60.10 28.92
CA GLU A 679 2.20 60.70 30.05
C GLU A 679 2.82 62.04 30.44
N ALA A 680 2.10 63.12 30.13
CA ALA A 680 2.43 64.48 30.53
C ALA A 680 1.38 65.02 31.52
N ASP A 681 1.79 65.93 32.40
CA ASP A 681 0.90 66.54 33.38
C ASP A 681 -0.01 67.60 32.74
N ALA A 682 -1.03 67.14 32.00
CA ALA A 682 -1.91 68.02 31.23
C ALA A 682 -3.34 67.47 31.10
N THR A 683 -4.33 68.37 31.06
CA THR A 683 -5.77 68.10 30.89
C THR A 683 -6.35 68.79 29.65
N THR A 684 -5.49 69.33 28.78
CA THR A 684 -5.81 70.40 27.81
C THR A 684 -6.76 70.00 26.69
N ASP A 685 -6.83 68.72 26.32
CA ASP A 685 -7.66 68.22 25.22
C ASP A 685 -9.03 67.68 25.69
N TRP A 686 -9.28 67.70 27.00
CA TRP A 686 -10.55 67.31 27.59
C TRP A 686 -11.51 68.49 27.62
N VAL A 687 -12.74 68.27 27.15
CA VAL A 687 -13.83 69.23 27.06
C VAL A 687 -14.83 69.03 28.22
N GLU A 688 -15.62 70.07 28.50
CA GLU A 688 -16.79 70.05 29.40
C GLU A 688 -16.53 69.69 30.88
N ALA A 689 -15.35 69.98 31.44
CA ALA A 689 -15.13 69.82 32.88
C ALA A 689 -16.10 70.70 33.71
N SER A 690 -17.16 70.10 34.27
CA SER A 690 -18.13 70.79 35.15
C SER A 690 -17.72 70.76 36.63
N ALA A 691 -16.64 70.03 36.94
CA ALA A 691 -16.05 69.88 38.26
C ALA A 691 -14.51 69.96 38.19
N LEU A 692 -13.81 69.73 39.31
CA LEU A 692 -12.35 69.83 39.35
C LEU A 692 -11.75 68.66 38.56
N PHE A 693 -11.10 68.98 37.43
CA PHE A 693 -10.43 68.00 36.58
C PHE A 693 -8.92 68.19 36.60
N THR A 694 -8.19 67.16 37.02
CA THR A 694 -6.74 67.22 37.28
C THR A 694 -6.01 66.00 36.75
N SER A 695 -4.73 66.16 36.44
CA SER A 695 -3.79 65.05 36.30
C SER A 695 -3.10 64.83 37.64
N VAL A 696 -3.08 63.59 38.11
CA VAL A 696 -2.56 63.19 39.43
C VAL A 696 -1.39 62.22 39.26
N SER A 697 -0.51 62.16 40.26
CA SER A 697 0.59 61.16 40.31
C SER A 697 0.29 59.97 41.23
N SER A 698 -0.85 60.01 41.92
CA SER A 698 -1.36 58.92 42.74
C SER A 698 -2.82 59.19 43.10
N PRO A 699 -3.71 58.17 43.07
CA PRO A 699 -3.46 56.82 42.54
C PRO A 699 -3.30 56.81 41.01
N VAL A 700 -2.50 55.88 40.48
CA VAL A 700 -2.29 55.60 39.04
C VAL A 700 -2.46 54.10 38.78
N SER A 701 -2.93 53.70 37.60
CA SER A 701 -3.04 52.27 37.22
C SER A 701 -1.69 51.79 36.70
N VAL A 702 -1.18 52.48 35.68
CA VAL A 702 0.09 52.19 35.00
C VAL A 702 0.85 53.51 34.83
N GLY A 703 2.18 53.46 34.79
CA GLY A 703 2.99 54.65 34.55
C GLY A 703 3.10 55.59 35.74
N SER A 704 2.97 56.89 35.46
CA SER A 704 3.36 58.01 36.31
C SER A 704 2.23 59.02 36.55
N LYS A 705 1.20 59.03 35.71
CA LYS A 705 0.06 59.95 35.78
C LYS A 705 -1.25 59.21 35.55
N ALA A 706 -2.32 59.74 36.12
CA ALA A 706 -3.70 59.38 35.82
C ALA A 706 -4.56 60.64 35.80
N LEU A 707 -5.74 60.56 35.20
CA LEU A 707 -6.70 61.67 35.17
C LEU A 707 -7.75 61.47 36.26
N CYS A 708 -8.13 62.55 36.94
CA CYS A 708 -9.11 62.54 38.01
C CYS A 708 -10.12 63.68 37.80
N ILE A 709 -11.41 63.34 37.88
CA ILE A 709 -12.47 64.33 38.09
C ILE A 709 -13.07 64.13 39.49
N GLU A 710 -13.16 65.23 40.26
CA GLU A 710 -13.69 65.23 41.63
C GLU A 710 -14.92 66.13 41.76
N SER A 711 -15.99 65.61 42.36
CA SER A 711 -17.22 66.37 42.70
C SER A 711 -17.16 67.04 44.08
N ASN A 712 -16.20 66.64 44.94
CA ASN A 712 -16.00 67.10 46.33
C ASN A 712 -15.90 68.61 46.55
N THR A 713 -15.37 69.36 45.60
CA THR A 713 -15.07 70.79 45.78
C THR A 713 -16.05 71.73 45.07
N THR A 714 -16.98 71.18 44.28
CA THR A 714 -17.95 71.97 43.49
C THR A 714 -19.26 71.17 43.38
N PRO A 715 -20.25 71.36 44.27
CA PRO A 715 -21.50 70.60 44.25
C PRO A 715 -22.40 71.09 43.12
N ALA A 716 -22.05 70.70 41.89
CA ALA A 716 -22.91 70.82 40.73
C ALA A 716 -23.40 69.42 40.38
N ALA A 717 -24.72 69.20 40.42
CA ALA A 717 -25.30 67.95 39.95
C ALA A 717 -24.75 67.63 38.54
N ASN A 718 -24.31 66.38 38.33
CA ASN A 718 -23.70 65.90 37.09
C ASN A 718 -22.26 66.42 36.84
N ALA A 719 -21.33 66.20 37.78
CA ALA A 719 -19.90 66.36 37.52
C ALA A 719 -19.51 65.53 36.28
N ARG A 720 -18.91 66.17 35.28
CA ARG A 720 -18.55 65.50 34.02
C ARG A 720 -17.28 66.04 33.40
N THR A 721 -16.60 65.20 32.64
CA THR A 721 -15.50 65.53 31.74
C THR A 721 -15.55 64.58 30.55
N GLY A 722 -15.01 64.99 29.40
CA GLY A 722 -14.92 64.10 28.26
C GLY A 722 -13.89 64.53 27.22
N ILE A 723 -13.69 63.68 26.23
CA ILE A 723 -12.80 63.95 25.11
C ILE A 723 -13.52 63.59 23.80
N SER A 724 -13.26 64.37 22.75
CA SER A 724 -13.72 64.09 21.39
C SER A 724 -12.54 63.63 20.55
N ILE A 725 -12.64 62.45 19.96
CA ILE A 725 -11.60 61.86 19.10
C ILE A 725 -12.11 61.82 17.67
N ALA A 726 -11.27 62.25 16.71
CA ALA A 726 -11.60 62.20 15.29
C ALA A 726 -11.70 60.74 14.83
N VAL A 727 -12.81 60.41 14.17
CA VAL A 727 -13.11 59.08 13.66
C VAL A 727 -13.64 59.17 12.23
N VAL A 728 -13.68 58.03 11.56
CA VAL A 728 -14.28 57.90 10.23
C VAL A 728 -15.70 57.37 10.41
N ASP A 729 -16.67 58.08 9.85
CA ASP A 729 -18.07 57.66 9.84
C ASP A 729 -18.20 56.21 9.34
N THR A 730 -19.10 55.44 9.97
CA THR A 730 -19.38 54.01 9.72
C THR A 730 -18.29 53.01 10.10
N LYS A 731 -17.11 53.46 10.58
CA LYS A 731 -16.05 52.57 11.07
C LYS A 731 -16.29 52.14 12.51
N PHE A 732 -15.66 51.04 12.90
CA PHE A 732 -15.78 50.44 14.21
C PHE A 732 -14.55 50.70 15.05
N TYR A 733 -14.76 50.97 16.33
CA TYR A 733 -13.70 51.35 17.26
C TYR A 733 -13.80 50.57 18.56
N LYS A 734 -12.62 50.28 19.13
CA LYS A 734 -12.45 49.68 20.45
C LYS A 734 -11.89 50.74 21.39
N LEU A 735 -12.62 50.98 22.48
CA LEU A 735 -12.17 51.73 23.66
C LEU A 735 -11.66 50.73 24.70
N SER A 736 -10.51 50.98 25.29
CA SER A 736 -10.01 50.25 26.47
C SER A 736 -9.42 51.25 27.45
N LEU A 737 -9.73 51.13 28.74
CA LEU A 737 -9.18 52.01 29.78
C LEU A 737 -9.20 51.35 31.15
N ASP A 738 -8.38 51.84 32.06
CA ASP A 738 -8.44 51.49 33.48
C ASP A 738 -9.11 52.63 34.24
N TRP A 739 -10.03 52.30 35.14
CA TRP A 739 -10.74 53.30 35.93
C TRP A 739 -11.11 52.78 37.30
N ARG A 740 -11.25 53.72 38.24
CA ARG A 740 -11.59 53.47 39.64
C ARG A 740 -12.36 54.63 40.24
N HIS A 741 -13.02 54.37 41.35
CA HIS A 741 -13.73 55.38 42.13
C HIS A 741 -13.14 55.48 43.54
N VAL A 742 -12.94 56.69 44.06
CA VAL A 742 -12.47 56.93 45.44
C VAL A 742 -13.38 57.98 46.07
N GLY A 743 -13.94 57.70 47.25
CA GLY A 743 -14.89 58.62 47.87
C GLY A 743 -16.00 57.95 48.68
N VAL A 744 -17.21 58.51 48.61
CA VAL A 744 -18.43 58.02 49.28
C VAL A 744 -19.54 57.97 48.24
N GLY A 745 -20.55 57.10 48.33
CA GLY A 745 -21.55 57.01 47.25
C GLY A 745 -21.02 56.30 45.98
N GLY A 746 -21.80 56.26 44.91
CA GLY A 746 -21.46 55.40 43.77
C GLY A 746 -22.47 55.41 42.65
N ASP A 747 -22.23 56.27 41.66
CA ASP A 747 -23.00 56.35 40.41
C ASP A 747 -22.18 57.04 39.29
N TRP A 748 -20.92 56.63 39.05
CA TRP A 748 -20.16 57.19 37.92
C TRP A 748 -20.38 56.36 36.65
N ASN A 749 -20.86 57.01 35.59
CA ASN A 749 -21.07 56.41 34.28
C ASN A 749 -19.97 56.83 33.30
N LEU A 750 -19.45 55.86 32.56
CA LEU A 750 -18.73 56.12 31.32
C LEU A 750 -19.71 56.03 30.16
N THR A 751 -19.74 57.06 29.33
CA THR A 751 -20.53 57.09 28.10
C THR A 751 -19.66 57.20 26.85
N LEU A 752 -20.09 56.54 25.78
CA LEU A 752 -19.49 56.56 24.46
C LEU A 752 -20.58 56.97 23.44
N GLU A 753 -20.42 58.11 22.77
CA GLU A 753 -21.45 58.72 21.89
C GLU A 753 -22.86 58.84 22.51
N SER A 754 -22.95 58.93 23.85
CA SER A 754 -24.18 58.99 24.68
C SER A 754 -24.74 57.63 25.15
N VAL A 755 -24.11 56.50 24.82
CA VAL A 755 -24.45 55.19 25.37
C VAL A 755 -23.64 54.93 26.63
N VAL A 756 -24.27 54.55 27.74
CA VAL A 756 -23.56 54.12 28.96
C VAL A 756 -22.89 52.78 28.67
N VAL A 757 -21.56 52.75 28.72
CA VAL A 757 -20.73 51.55 28.45
C VAL A 757 -20.06 50.99 29.70
N GLY A 758 -20.16 51.69 30.83
CA GLY A 758 -19.72 51.20 32.13
C GLY A 758 -20.29 52.05 33.25
N THR A 759 -20.48 51.43 34.42
CA THR A 759 -20.93 52.10 35.65
C THR A 759 -20.11 51.65 36.85
N LEU A 760 -19.59 52.59 37.63
CA LEU A 760 -19.02 52.36 38.95
C LEU A 760 -20.08 52.70 40.01
N GLY A 761 -20.87 51.70 40.39
CA GLY A 761 -21.98 51.83 41.34
C GLY A 761 -21.58 51.74 42.82
N SER A 762 -20.30 51.89 43.15
CA SER A 762 -19.79 51.80 44.53
C SER A 762 -18.57 52.70 44.73
N ALA A 763 -18.35 53.16 45.95
CA ALA A 763 -17.16 53.91 46.38
C ALA A 763 -15.95 52.99 46.54
N ASP A 764 -14.76 53.61 46.55
CA ASP A 764 -13.47 52.99 46.90
C ASP A 764 -13.15 51.71 46.11
N VAL A 765 -13.59 51.66 44.86
CA VAL A 765 -13.25 50.59 43.92
C VAL A 765 -11.76 50.73 43.56
N ALA A 766 -11.06 49.60 43.45
CA ALA A 766 -9.71 49.57 42.89
C ALA A 766 -9.75 49.86 41.39
N TYR A 767 -8.58 50.05 40.74
CA TYR A 767 -8.54 50.08 39.28
C TYR A 767 -9.12 48.78 38.69
N THR A 768 -10.03 48.96 37.75
CA THR A 768 -10.62 47.89 36.93
C THR A 768 -10.45 48.27 35.48
N SER A 769 -10.21 47.29 34.61
CA SER A 769 -10.15 47.53 33.17
C SER A 769 -11.54 47.45 32.56
N LEU A 770 -11.85 48.38 31.66
CA LEU A 770 -13.07 48.42 30.88
C LEU A 770 -12.72 48.36 29.39
N VAL A 771 -13.47 47.54 28.65
CA VAL A 771 -13.41 47.50 27.20
C VAL A 771 -14.81 47.77 26.66
N ALA A 772 -14.92 48.73 25.74
CA ALA A 772 -16.15 49.07 25.06
C ALA A 772 -15.92 49.12 23.55
N TYR A 773 -16.99 48.89 22.79
CA TYR A 773 -16.96 48.91 21.34
C TYR A 773 -18.06 49.82 20.81
N MET A 774 -17.81 50.46 19.68
CA MET A 774 -18.78 51.33 19.03
C MET A 774 -18.64 51.32 17.51
N LYS A 775 -19.72 51.68 16.83
CA LYS A 775 -19.71 52.10 15.44
C LYS A 775 -19.87 53.62 15.41
N ALA A 776 -18.92 54.33 14.80
CA ALA A 776 -19.00 55.78 14.70
C ALA A 776 -20.20 56.19 13.85
N ALA A 777 -21.02 57.09 14.38
CA ALA A 777 -22.18 57.66 13.69
C ALA A 777 -21.92 59.07 13.10
N ASP A 778 -20.77 59.66 13.41
CA ASP A 778 -20.31 60.97 12.94
C ASP A 778 -18.78 60.98 12.84
N LEU A 779 -18.18 62.12 12.51
CA LEU A 779 -16.74 62.33 12.40
C LEU A 779 -16.02 62.51 13.75
N LEU A 780 -16.76 62.54 14.86
CA LEU A 780 -16.23 62.69 16.22
C LEU A 780 -16.89 61.69 17.18
N ALA A 781 -16.08 60.80 17.75
CA ALA A 781 -16.49 59.95 18.85
C ALA A 781 -16.27 60.68 20.18
N THR A 782 -17.28 60.70 21.06
CA THR A 782 -17.20 61.35 22.37
C THR A 782 -17.15 60.33 23.50
N ILE A 783 -16.12 60.41 24.33
CA ILE A 783 -15.97 59.62 25.56
C ILE A 783 -16.24 60.57 26.74
N ARG A 784 -17.20 60.26 27.62
CA ARG A 784 -17.49 61.12 28.78
C ARG A 784 -17.65 60.33 30.07
N PHE A 785 -17.04 60.82 31.13
CA PHE A 785 -17.26 60.37 32.51
C PHE A 785 -18.26 61.32 33.17
N ILE A 786 -19.33 60.79 33.73
CA ILE A 786 -20.46 61.57 34.25
C ILE A 786 -20.91 60.98 35.57
N GLU A 787 -20.99 61.81 36.61
CA GLU A 787 -21.66 61.50 37.86
C GLU A 787 -23.18 61.48 37.62
N ASN A 788 -23.81 60.34 37.92
CA ASN A 788 -25.21 60.06 37.61
C ASN A 788 -26.13 60.30 38.81
N ASN A 789 -25.65 60.98 39.85
CA ASN A 789 -26.47 61.47 40.95
C ASN A 789 -26.10 62.93 41.31
N ALA A 790 -26.80 63.48 42.31
CA ALA A 790 -26.59 64.85 42.78
C ALA A 790 -25.90 64.90 44.15
N GLU A 791 -25.39 63.75 44.61
CA GLU A 791 -24.65 63.65 45.87
C GLU A 791 -23.17 63.94 45.64
N ASN A 792 -22.45 64.21 46.72
CA ASN A 792 -21.03 64.51 46.62
C ASN A 792 -20.23 63.23 46.84
N ASP A 793 -19.94 62.55 45.74
CA ASP A 793 -19.56 61.15 45.81
C ASP A 793 -18.04 60.87 45.68
N GLY A 794 -17.22 61.92 45.64
CA GLY A 794 -15.77 61.78 45.54
C GLY A 794 -15.25 61.99 44.12
N GLY A 795 -14.39 61.09 43.63
CA GLY A 795 -13.77 61.26 42.32
C GLY A 795 -13.51 59.96 41.58
N VAL A 796 -13.73 59.99 40.27
CA VAL A 796 -13.36 58.90 39.36
C VAL A 796 -11.98 59.19 38.77
N TYR A 797 -11.11 58.20 38.90
CA TYR A 797 -9.78 58.21 38.32
C TYR A 797 -9.77 57.28 37.13
N PHE A 798 -9.17 57.71 36.03
CA PHE A 798 -9.05 56.92 34.82
C PHE A 798 -7.69 57.09 34.17
N ASP A 799 -7.24 56.03 33.53
CA ASP A 799 -5.87 55.83 33.09
C ASP A 799 -5.83 54.86 31.90
N ASN A 800 -4.71 54.81 31.18
CA ASN A 800 -4.44 53.82 30.12
C ASN A 800 -5.54 53.78 29.01
N ILE A 801 -6.05 54.96 28.61
CA ILE A 801 -7.10 55.12 27.61
C ILE A 801 -6.55 54.86 26.21
N SER A 802 -6.93 53.74 25.62
CA SER A 802 -6.67 53.34 24.23
C SER A 802 -7.94 53.40 23.40
N PHE A 803 -7.87 54.03 22.23
CA PHE A 803 -8.96 54.11 21.27
C PHE A 803 -8.45 53.81 19.85
N LYS A 804 -8.83 52.64 19.32
CA LYS A 804 -8.30 52.11 18.04
C LYS A 804 -9.40 51.69 17.10
N GLU A 805 -9.19 51.89 15.80
CA GLU A 805 -10.05 51.33 14.74
C GLU A 805 -9.93 49.79 14.73
N LEU A 806 -11.02 49.10 14.48
CA LEU A 806 -11.04 47.67 14.17
C LEU A 806 -10.93 47.51 12.64
N LEU A 807 -9.84 46.88 12.17
CA LEU A 807 -9.49 46.78 10.75
C LEU A 807 -10.19 45.64 10.00
#